data_AF-A0A2P5LML6-F1
#
_entry.id   AF-A0A2P5LML6-F1
#
_cell.length_a   1.000
_cell.length_b   1.000
_cell.length_c   1.000
_cell.angle_alpha   90.00
_cell.angle_beta   90.00
_cell.angle_gamma   90.00
#
_symmetry.space_group_name_H-M   'P 1'
#
loop_
_entity.id
_entity.type
_entity.pdbx_description
1 polymer ?
#
loop_
_entity_poly.entity_id
_entity_poly.type
_entity_poly.pdbx_seq_one_letter_code
_entity_poly.pdbx_strand_id
1 'polypeptide(L)'
;MPRICLIAVLVILSLLKPVEVLAESRFLVLNYHDIVELAEGEKAESGTDISLKHLQQQFDWLAEQGYHVISLQQLLDAKAGKTKLPEKSVLLTFDDGYQSFFTKLLPLLEKYRYSAVVALVGSWLEGKEIPEDLHKPFLTWEQVKALQSSGWIEIASHSYAQHKGVTANPQGNTQASLVTHFYDEKTGQYEADKHYLQRIQQDLDENSQILFKHLGIKPRVMVWPYGEYNRLTIAAARKAGMAVTMGLVDGDNTLADTQALRRLIIVEDPDIGQFAGIVTKLRSDLELRVAHVDLDYLYDENPVQTEKNLGLLLDRIKAMRINTVFLQAYADPDGDGNADALYFPNRHMPVKQDLFNRVAWQLKRVSEVKVFAWMPILAYRNNLPEDWYVKEWREGKAQKSSHIYTRLSPFNDKARRYIGEIYEDLAKYCNFDGILFHDDGILSDFEDVSPKALTYAHKHWGLPAAFAPLHATSSMRLAWAERKAELINRFTDELTEKVRVYRPGIKTARNIYALPLLKPFSEEWYAQSYPGFLKHYDYTAVEAMPFMEQAEEPMAWLSELVKTVQAQPDGIAKTVFELQATDWEKQAKIPRPVFLQQLEFLKNAGVKHIGYYPDNVFENQPPLEDLQTFFSVPEIP
;
A
#
# COMPACT_ATOMS: atom_id res chain seq x y z
N MET A 1 55.53 -54.23 -10.10
CA MET A 1 54.05 -54.25 -9.96
C MET A 1 53.71 -53.83 -8.53
N PRO A 2 52.60 -53.12 -8.24
CA PRO A 2 52.00 -51.89 -8.80
C PRO A 2 52.04 -50.73 -7.74
N ARG A 3 52.26 -49.44 -8.04
CA ARG A 3 51.37 -48.36 -8.54
C ARG A 3 49.94 -48.32 -7.96
N ILE A 4 49.52 -47.11 -7.56
CA ILE A 4 48.16 -46.53 -7.44
C ILE A 4 47.78 -46.14 -5.99
N CYS A 5 47.60 -44.82 -5.77
CA CYS A 5 46.65 -44.15 -4.85
C CYS A 5 47.22 -42.86 -4.24
N LEU A 6 47.61 -41.88 -5.05
CA LEU A 6 47.84 -40.51 -4.53
C LEU A 6 47.59 -39.41 -5.57
N ILE A 7 46.51 -39.52 -6.37
CA ILE A 7 46.09 -38.46 -7.33
C ILE A 7 44.55 -38.23 -7.31
N ALA A 8 43.76 -38.94 -6.49
CA ALA A 8 42.30 -38.92 -6.62
C ALA A 8 41.54 -37.84 -5.83
N VAL A 9 42.19 -37.01 -5.00
CA VAL A 9 41.48 -36.06 -4.12
C VAL A 9 41.57 -34.59 -4.57
N LEU A 10 42.40 -34.27 -5.57
CA LEU A 10 42.60 -32.88 -6.05
C LEU A 10 41.89 -32.55 -7.37
N VAL A 11 41.10 -33.46 -7.95
CA VAL A 11 40.41 -33.25 -9.25
C VAL A 11 38.88 -33.22 -9.12
N ILE A 12 38.30 -33.42 -7.93
CA ILE A 12 36.84 -33.36 -7.72
C ILE A 12 36.36 -31.98 -7.22
N LEU A 13 37.27 -31.02 -7.01
CA LEU A 13 36.92 -29.65 -6.59
C LEU A 13 36.84 -28.63 -7.74
N SER A 14 37.05 -29.03 -9.00
CA SER A 14 37.08 -28.12 -10.16
C SER A 14 35.89 -28.26 -11.13
N LEU A 15 34.80 -28.94 -10.73
CA LEU A 15 33.60 -29.11 -11.57
C LEU A 15 32.32 -28.51 -10.99
N LEU A 16 32.38 -27.83 -9.85
CA LEU A 16 31.30 -26.90 -9.48
C LEU A 16 31.59 -25.58 -10.19
N LYS A 17 31.04 -25.42 -11.41
CA LYS A 17 30.87 -24.08 -11.97
C LYS A 17 30.20 -23.24 -10.87
N PRO A 18 30.68 -22.02 -10.56
CA PRO A 18 29.88 -21.12 -9.75
C PRO A 18 28.51 -21.08 -10.42
N VAL A 19 27.47 -21.38 -9.66
CA VAL A 19 26.12 -20.99 -10.05
C VAL A 19 26.22 -19.48 -10.10
N GLU A 20 26.45 -18.92 -11.29
CA GLU A 20 26.16 -17.52 -11.54
C GLU A 20 24.69 -17.39 -11.13
N VAL A 21 24.47 -16.78 -9.96
CA VAL A 21 23.17 -16.23 -9.62
C VAL A 21 22.94 -15.20 -10.72
N LEU A 22 22.26 -15.62 -11.79
CA LEU A 22 21.88 -14.74 -12.88
C LEU A 22 21.15 -13.59 -12.22
N ALA A 23 21.73 -12.39 -12.28
CA ALA A 23 21.05 -11.18 -11.86
C ALA A 23 19.65 -11.20 -12.51
N GLU A 24 18.62 -11.12 -11.66
CA GLU A 24 17.25 -11.23 -12.12
C GLU A 24 17.00 -10.15 -13.19
N SER A 25 16.54 -10.55 -14.38
CA SER A 25 16.35 -9.61 -15.49
C SER A 25 15.25 -8.61 -15.12
N ARG A 26 15.68 -7.40 -14.74
CA ARG A 26 14.80 -6.28 -14.41
C ARG A 26 14.46 -5.48 -15.66
N PHE A 27 13.24 -4.96 -15.70
CA PHE A 27 12.77 -4.08 -16.77
C PHE A 27 11.79 -3.04 -16.25
N LEU A 28 11.68 -1.93 -16.96
CA LEU A 28 10.71 -0.88 -16.70
C LEU A 28 9.53 -0.98 -17.66
N VAL A 29 8.38 -0.49 -17.24
CA VAL A 29 7.23 -0.30 -18.12
C VAL A 29 6.80 1.16 -18.00
N LEU A 30 6.76 1.87 -19.12
CA LEU A 30 6.34 3.26 -19.18
C LEU A 30 4.90 3.34 -19.70
N ASN A 31 4.09 4.16 -19.07
CA ASN A 31 2.70 4.37 -19.44
C ASN A 31 2.47 5.80 -19.92
N TYR A 32 1.86 5.90 -21.09
CA TYR A 32 1.43 7.11 -21.76
C TYR A 32 -0.06 7.04 -22.09
N HIS A 33 -0.69 8.20 -22.26
CA HIS A 33 -2.06 8.30 -22.77
C HIS A 33 -2.01 9.03 -24.11
N ASP A 34 -2.71 10.15 -24.28
CA ASP A 34 -2.80 10.84 -25.57
C ASP A 34 -1.51 11.59 -25.95
N ILE A 35 -1.29 11.72 -27.26
CA ILE A 35 -0.15 12.44 -27.83
C ILE A 35 -0.67 13.67 -28.56
N VAL A 36 -0.31 14.86 -28.07
CA VAL A 36 -0.78 16.15 -28.59
C VAL A 36 0.34 16.90 -29.32
N GLU A 37 -0.04 17.81 -30.20
CA GLU A 37 0.89 18.79 -30.78
C GLU A 37 0.65 20.08 -30.02
N LEU A 38 1.71 20.63 -29.39
CA LEU A 38 1.61 21.87 -28.62
C LEU A 38 2.46 22.94 -29.29
N ALA A 39 1.89 24.13 -29.45
CA ALA A 39 2.66 25.31 -29.82
C ALA A 39 3.59 25.74 -28.68
N GLU A 40 4.60 26.54 -28.98
CA GLU A 40 5.52 27.06 -27.96
C GLU A 40 4.76 27.88 -26.90
N GLY A 41 4.85 27.44 -25.63
CA GLY A 41 4.15 28.06 -24.50
C GLY A 41 2.71 27.58 -24.28
N GLU A 42 2.19 26.69 -25.13
CA GLU A 42 0.91 26.01 -24.92
C GLU A 42 1.05 24.90 -23.88
N LYS A 43 -0.01 24.67 -23.10
CA LYS A 43 -0.09 23.56 -22.14
C LYS A 43 -1.08 22.54 -22.64
N ALA A 44 -0.81 21.27 -22.34
CA ALA A 44 -1.76 20.20 -22.55
C ALA A 44 -3.11 20.49 -21.86
N GLU A 45 -4.19 20.09 -22.51
CA GLU A 45 -5.55 20.22 -21.95
C GLU A 45 -5.77 19.24 -20.80
N SER A 46 -5.17 18.05 -20.88
CA SER A 46 -5.23 17.02 -19.83
C SER A 46 -3.83 16.73 -19.29
N GLY A 47 -3.74 16.55 -17.97
CA GLY A 47 -2.51 16.17 -17.28
C GLY A 47 -1.93 14.80 -17.69
N THR A 48 -2.70 13.97 -18.41
CA THR A 48 -2.21 12.70 -18.95
C THR A 48 -1.68 12.80 -20.38
N ASP A 49 -1.79 13.97 -21.01
CA ASP A 49 -1.30 14.16 -22.37
C ASP A 49 0.21 14.39 -22.38
N ILE A 50 0.85 13.95 -23.47
CA ILE A 50 2.25 14.26 -23.74
C ILE A 50 2.40 14.94 -25.10
N SER A 51 3.24 15.96 -25.17
CA SER A 51 3.56 16.57 -26.46
C SER A 51 4.38 15.61 -27.32
N LEU A 52 4.14 15.59 -28.63
CA LEU A 52 4.93 14.76 -29.56
C LEU A 52 6.43 15.08 -29.45
N LYS A 53 6.77 16.35 -29.23
CA LYS A 53 8.14 16.81 -29.03
C LYS A 53 8.77 16.17 -27.79
N HIS A 54 8.11 16.22 -26.63
CA HIS A 54 8.67 15.62 -25.41
C HIS A 54 8.71 14.09 -25.53
N LEU A 55 7.70 13.45 -26.11
CA LEU A 55 7.75 12.01 -26.35
C LEU A 55 8.97 11.62 -27.21
N GLN A 56 9.27 12.39 -28.26
CA GLN A 56 10.44 12.17 -29.08
C GLN A 56 11.75 12.35 -28.28
N GLN A 57 11.85 13.41 -27.48
CA GLN A 57 13.01 13.64 -26.61
C GLN A 57 13.21 12.50 -25.60
N GLN A 58 12.12 11.95 -25.05
CA GLN A 58 12.17 10.80 -24.15
C GLN A 58 12.69 9.55 -24.87
N PHE A 59 12.28 9.30 -26.12
CA PHE A 59 12.80 8.19 -26.92
C PHE A 59 14.29 8.34 -27.25
N ASP A 60 14.71 9.57 -27.59
CA ASP A 60 16.12 9.91 -27.82
C ASP A 60 16.93 9.66 -26.54
N TRP A 61 16.46 10.16 -25.40
CA TRP A 61 17.13 9.96 -24.12
C TRP A 61 17.21 8.49 -23.71
N LEU A 62 16.15 7.70 -23.90
CA LEU A 62 16.18 6.26 -23.64
C LEU A 62 17.31 5.59 -24.45
N ALA A 63 17.42 5.92 -25.74
CA ALA A 63 18.48 5.39 -26.60
C ALA A 63 19.87 5.85 -26.15
N GLU A 64 20.03 7.14 -25.85
CA GLU A 64 21.31 7.73 -25.39
C GLU A 64 21.78 7.15 -24.04
N GLN A 65 20.84 6.83 -23.15
CA GLN A 65 21.14 6.23 -21.84
C GLN A 65 21.26 4.69 -21.89
N GLY A 66 21.18 4.09 -23.08
CA GLY A 66 21.35 2.67 -23.30
C GLY A 66 20.17 1.82 -22.82
N TYR A 67 18.96 2.38 -22.77
CA TYR A 67 17.75 1.59 -22.58
C TYR A 67 17.36 0.88 -23.87
N HIS A 68 16.86 -0.35 -23.71
CA HIS A 68 16.44 -1.19 -24.82
C HIS A 68 14.93 -1.34 -24.81
N VAL A 69 14.25 -0.71 -25.78
CA VAL A 69 12.81 -0.91 -25.93
C VAL A 69 12.54 -2.32 -26.45
N ILE A 70 11.71 -3.07 -25.72
CA ILE A 70 11.35 -4.46 -26.01
C ILE A 70 9.88 -4.58 -26.36
N SER A 71 9.56 -5.57 -27.20
CA SER A 71 8.18 -6.01 -27.46
C SER A 71 7.66 -6.89 -26.35
N LEU A 72 6.32 -7.00 -26.24
CA LEU A 72 5.70 -7.99 -25.37
C LEU A 72 6.15 -9.42 -25.72
N GLN A 73 6.33 -9.74 -27.00
CA GLN A 73 6.75 -11.08 -27.40
C GLN A 73 8.14 -11.41 -26.88
N GLN A 74 9.09 -10.46 -26.91
CA GLN A 74 10.41 -10.63 -26.30
C GLN A 74 10.32 -10.83 -24.78
N LEU A 75 9.44 -10.09 -24.09
CA LEU A 75 9.17 -10.29 -22.67
C LEU A 75 8.67 -11.72 -22.39
N LEU A 76 7.70 -12.21 -23.17
CA LEU A 76 7.13 -13.53 -23.02
C LEU A 76 8.12 -14.66 -23.35
N ASP A 77 8.93 -14.49 -24.39
CA ASP A 77 9.97 -15.45 -24.76
C ASP A 77 11.08 -15.51 -23.71
N ALA A 78 11.45 -14.37 -23.11
CA ALA A 78 12.38 -14.34 -21.99
C ALA A 78 11.80 -15.00 -20.73
N LYS A 79 10.52 -14.74 -20.40
CA LYS A 79 9.82 -15.43 -19.32
C LYS A 79 9.78 -16.96 -19.53
N ALA A 80 9.63 -17.40 -20.78
CA ALA A 80 9.64 -18.81 -21.16
C ALA A 80 11.06 -19.42 -21.24
N GLY A 81 12.11 -18.66 -20.94
CA GLY A 81 13.50 -19.11 -20.98
C GLY A 81 14.07 -19.31 -22.38
N LYS A 82 13.39 -18.82 -23.43
CA LYS A 82 13.84 -18.95 -24.82
C LYS A 82 14.91 -17.92 -25.19
N THR A 83 14.85 -16.74 -24.57
CA THR A 83 15.79 -15.63 -24.76
C THR A 83 16.12 -14.98 -23.41
N LYS A 84 17.05 -14.02 -23.40
CA LYS A 84 17.29 -13.13 -22.26
C LYS A 84 16.84 -11.72 -22.63
N LEU A 85 16.33 -10.97 -21.66
CA LEU A 85 16.13 -9.54 -21.83
C LEU A 85 17.49 -8.83 -21.85
N PRO A 86 17.68 -7.82 -22.72
CA PRO A 86 18.80 -6.88 -22.58
C PRO A 86 18.78 -6.21 -21.20
N GLU A 87 19.96 -5.79 -20.72
CA GLU A 87 20.00 -4.87 -19.59
C GLU A 87 19.23 -3.58 -19.91
N LYS A 88 18.73 -2.86 -18.90
CA LYS A 88 17.94 -1.63 -19.10
C LYS A 88 16.77 -1.80 -20.09
N SER A 89 16.09 -2.94 -20.03
CA SER A 89 14.91 -3.19 -20.87
C SER A 89 13.74 -2.28 -20.47
N VAL A 90 13.01 -1.77 -21.47
CA VAL A 90 11.82 -0.93 -21.29
C VAL A 90 10.69 -1.41 -22.19
N LEU A 91 9.50 -1.59 -21.63
CA LEU A 91 8.27 -1.81 -22.39
C LEU A 91 7.47 -0.50 -22.44
N LEU A 92 7.10 -0.05 -23.63
CA LEU A 92 6.26 1.14 -23.81
C LEU A 92 4.79 0.73 -23.87
N THR A 93 3.93 1.45 -23.15
CA THR A 93 2.48 1.20 -23.10
C THR A 93 1.70 2.49 -23.30
N PHE A 94 0.61 2.41 -24.06
CA PHE A 94 -0.26 3.52 -24.42
C PHE A 94 -1.72 3.12 -24.19
N ASP A 95 -2.41 3.84 -23.32
CA ASP A 95 -3.74 3.45 -22.83
C ASP A 95 -4.88 4.18 -23.59
N ASP A 96 -6.13 3.81 -23.32
CA ASP A 96 -7.38 4.42 -23.83
C ASP A 96 -7.72 4.25 -25.32
N GLY A 97 -6.74 4.12 -26.20
CA GLY A 97 -6.97 3.93 -27.64
C GLY A 97 -7.25 5.22 -28.42
N TYR A 98 -6.55 6.31 -28.08
CA TYR A 98 -6.63 7.57 -28.81
C TYR A 98 -6.20 7.44 -30.27
N GLN A 99 -6.83 8.21 -31.16
CA GLN A 99 -6.51 8.24 -32.60
C GLN A 99 -5.05 8.69 -32.85
N SER A 100 -4.46 9.45 -31.93
CA SER A 100 -3.06 9.87 -31.97
C SER A 100 -2.09 8.69 -32.06
N PHE A 101 -2.48 7.49 -31.62
CA PHE A 101 -1.64 6.31 -31.76
C PHE A 101 -1.44 5.89 -33.21
N PHE A 102 -2.44 6.11 -34.05
CA PHE A 102 -2.33 5.88 -35.48
C PHE A 102 -1.62 7.03 -36.19
N THR A 103 -1.97 8.27 -35.87
CA THR A 103 -1.48 9.44 -36.62
C THR A 103 -0.08 9.91 -36.20
N LYS A 104 0.33 9.67 -34.95
CA LYS A 104 1.58 10.17 -34.37
C LYS A 104 2.49 9.07 -33.83
N LEU A 105 1.95 8.14 -33.02
CA LEU A 105 2.78 7.09 -32.40
C LEU A 105 3.34 6.10 -33.41
N LEU A 106 2.51 5.54 -34.30
CA LEU A 106 2.95 4.53 -35.26
C LEU A 106 4.14 5.02 -36.13
N PRO A 107 4.09 6.20 -36.78
CA PRO A 107 5.23 6.74 -37.52
C PRO A 107 6.49 6.91 -36.65
N LEU A 108 6.32 7.27 -35.37
CA LEU A 108 7.42 7.41 -34.43
C LEU A 108 8.03 6.04 -34.09
N LEU A 109 7.22 5.02 -33.78
CA LEU A 109 7.70 3.67 -33.53
C LEU A 109 8.45 3.08 -34.72
N GLU A 110 7.98 3.31 -35.95
CA GLU A 110 8.67 2.89 -37.18
C GLU A 110 10.04 3.56 -37.34
N LYS A 111 10.13 4.87 -37.08
CA LYS A 111 11.38 5.64 -37.15
C LYS A 111 12.43 5.11 -36.17
N TYR A 112 12.02 4.80 -34.94
CA TYR A 112 12.92 4.31 -33.88
C TYR A 112 13.10 2.79 -33.88
N ARG A 113 12.28 2.06 -34.64
CA ARG A 113 12.15 0.59 -34.59
C ARG A 113 11.80 0.09 -33.20
N TYR A 114 10.90 0.80 -32.54
CA TYR A 114 10.41 0.50 -31.20
C TYR A 114 9.10 -0.28 -31.26
N SER A 115 8.87 -1.09 -30.23
CA SER A 115 7.59 -1.76 -30.03
C SER A 115 6.82 -1.15 -28.86
N ALA A 116 5.49 -1.28 -28.90
CA ALA A 116 4.62 -0.80 -27.84
C ALA A 116 3.44 -1.74 -27.61
N VAL A 117 2.79 -1.58 -26.47
CA VAL A 117 1.47 -2.14 -26.17
C VAL A 117 0.44 -1.02 -26.23
N VAL A 118 -0.65 -1.21 -26.95
CA VAL A 118 -1.78 -0.27 -27.00
C VAL A 118 -3.00 -0.93 -26.36
N ALA A 119 -3.50 -0.37 -25.26
CA ALA A 119 -4.63 -0.89 -24.52
C ALA A 119 -5.93 -0.20 -24.92
N LEU A 120 -6.96 -0.98 -25.26
CA LEU A 120 -8.17 -0.46 -25.88
C LEU A 120 -9.40 -0.66 -24.99
N VAL A 121 -10.16 0.41 -24.78
CA VAL A 121 -11.50 0.34 -24.16
C VAL A 121 -12.51 -0.05 -25.23
N GLY A 122 -13.16 -1.21 -25.06
CA GLY A 122 -14.00 -1.79 -26.10
C GLY A 122 -15.21 -0.93 -26.49
N SER A 123 -15.90 -0.37 -25.50
CA SER A 123 -17.09 0.46 -25.72
C SER A 123 -16.73 1.76 -26.44
N TRP A 124 -15.58 2.37 -26.12
CA TRP A 124 -15.14 3.62 -26.75
C TRP A 124 -14.86 3.44 -28.25
N LEU A 125 -14.27 2.33 -28.66
CA LEU A 125 -14.10 1.98 -30.07
C LEU A 125 -15.43 1.77 -30.82
N GLU A 126 -16.50 1.43 -30.09
CA GLU A 126 -17.85 1.34 -30.65
C GLU A 126 -18.65 2.66 -30.55
N GLY A 127 -18.03 3.74 -30.05
CA GLY A 127 -18.70 5.03 -29.84
C GLY A 127 -19.70 5.01 -28.68
N LYS A 128 -19.52 4.13 -27.70
CA LYS A 128 -20.44 3.91 -26.56
C LYS A 128 -19.73 4.19 -25.23
N GLU A 129 -20.48 4.71 -24.27
CA GLU A 129 -20.00 4.93 -22.89
C GLU A 129 -18.68 5.74 -22.82
N ILE A 130 -18.48 6.64 -23.80
CA ILE A 130 -17.39 7.61 -23.77
C ILE A 130 -17.76 8.68 -22.73
N PRO A 131 -16.89 9.00 -21.76
CA PRO A 131 -17.12 10.08 -20.81
C PRO A 131 -17.43 11.40 -21.53
N GLU A 132 -18.40 12.17 -21.02
CA GLU A 132 -18.85 13.40 -21.67
C GLU A 132 -17.75 14.47 -21.75
N ASP A 133 -16.84 14.49 -20.79
CA ASP A 133 -15.69 15.39 -20.70
C ASP A 133 -14.53 14.99 -21.61
N LEU A 134 -14.57 13.79 -22.19
CA LEU A 134 -13.51 13.26 -23.05
C LEU A 134 -13.80 13.57 -24.53
N HIS A 135 -13.45 14.79 -24.95
CA HIS A 135 -13.71 15.30 -26.30
C HIS A 135 -12.60 14.97 -27.32
N LYS A 136 -12.03 13.76 -27.27
CA LYS A 136 -10.90 13.36 -28.11
C LYS A 136 -11.28 12.24 -29.09
N PRO A 137 -10.72 12.23 -30.32
CA PRO A 137 -10.98 11.15 -31.26
C PRO A 137 -10.29 9.86 -30.84
N PHE A 138 -11.01 8.74 -30.91
CA PHE A 138 -10.49 7.39 -30.69
C PHE A 138 -10.17 6.68 -32.00
N LEU A 139 -9.42 5.59 -31.90
CA LEU A 139 -9.11 4.72 -33.03
C LEU A 139 -10.39 4.13 -33.64
N THR A 140 -10.41 3.99 -34.97
CA THR A 140 -11.38 3.11 -35.64
C THR A 140 -10.84 1.68 -35.74
N TRP A 141 -11.71 0.70 -35.97
CA TRP A 141 -11.26 -0.70 -36.16
C TRP A 141 -10.31 -0.88 -37.35
N GLU A 142 -10.45 -0.09 -38.42
CA GLU A 142 -9.50 -0.06 -39.54
C GLU A 142 -8.12 0.42 -39.07
N GLN A 143 -8.08 1.47 -38.24
CA GLN A 143 -6.83 1.97 -37.66
C GLN A 143 -6.22 0.95 -36.71
N VAL A 144 -7.01 0.30 -35.84
CA VAL A 144 -6.52 -0.76 -34.94
C VAL A 144 -5.90 -1.93 -35.74
N LYS A 145 -6.54 -2.36 -36.83
CA LYS A 145 -5.98 -3.39 -37.73
C LYS A 145 -4.67 -2.95 -38.37
N ALA A 146 -4.55 -1.68 -38.75
CA ALA A 146 -3.32 -1.13 -39.29
C ALA A 146 -2.21 -1.10 -38.23
N LEU A 147 -2.51 -0.68 -36.99
CA LEU A 147 -1.57 -0.74 -35.86
C LEU A 147 -1.07 -2.17 -35.64
N GLN A 148 -1.97 -3.15 -35.58
CA GLN A 148 -1.62 -4.57 -35.41
C GLN A 148 -0.75 -5.08 -36.59
N SER A 149 -1.14 -4.78 -37.82
CA SER A 149 -0.46 -5.28 -39.03
C SER A 149 0.93 -4.67 -39.24
N SER A 150 1.25 -3.55 -38.58
CA SER A 150 2.58 -2.93 -38.62
C SER A 150 3.68 -3.82 -38.04
N GLY A 151 3.33 -4.74 -37.13
CA GLY A 151 4.28 -5.57 -36.38
C GLY A 151 4.97 -4.87 -35.21
N TRP A 152 4.74 -3.57 -35.00
CA TRP A 152 5.32 -2.80 -33.88
C TRP A 152 4.46 -2.82 -32.62
N ILE A 153 3.15 -3.01 -32.76
CA ILE A 153 2.17 -2.81 -31.68
C ILE A 153 1.49 -4.12 -31.30
N GLU A 154 1.55 -4.46 -30.02
CA GLU A 154 0.64 -5.44 -29.40
C GLU A 154 -0.66 -4.73 -29.01
N ILE A 155 -1.81 -5.33 -29.35
CA ILE A 155 -3.12 -4.85 -28.89
C ILE A 155 -3.49 -5.55 -27.57
N ALA A 156 -3.81 -4.75 -26.56
CA ALA A 156 -4.21 -5.17 -25.22
C ALA A 156 -5.65 -4.76 -24.90
N SER A 157 -6.25 -5.43 -23.92
CA SER A 157 -7.54 -5.04 -23.35
C SER A 157 -7.37 -3.93 -22.32
N HIS A 158 -8.30 -2.96 -22.31
CA HIS A 158 -8.47 -1.99 -21.24
C HIS A 158 -9.90 -2.04 -20.65
N SER A 159 -10.44 -3.26 -20.53
CA SER A 159 -11.86 -3.56 -20.25
C SER A 159 -12.80 -3.22 -21.41
N TYR A 160 -14.03 -3.73 -21.38
CA TYR A 160 -15.04 -3.37 -22.37
C TYR A 160 -15.69 -2.03 -22.00
N ALA A 161 -16.31 -1.95 -20.82
CA ALA A 161 -17.07 -0.78 -20.37
C ALA A 161 -16.84 -0.43 -18.89
N GLN A 162 -15.77 -0.95 -18.26
CA GLN A 162 -15.44 -0.67 -16.86
C GLN A 162 -14.38 0.42 -16.67
N HIS A 163 -14.00 1.14 -17.74
CA HIS A 163 -13.21 2.36 -17.64
C HIS A 163 -14.08 3.55 -17.18
N LYS A 164 -14.68 3.37 -16.00
CA LYS A 164 -15.55 4.35 -15.37
C LYS A 164 -15.51 4.22 -13.86
N GLY A 165 -15.97 5.28 -13.22
CA GLY A 165 -16.26 5.25 -11.80
C GLY A 165 -17.67 4.72 -11.50
N VAL A 166 -17.82 4.07 -10.35
CA VAL A 166 -19.11 3.66 -9.78
C VAL A 166 -19.27 4.21 -8.38
N THR A 167 -20.52 4.45 -7.96
CA THR A 167 -20.83 4.84 -6.59
C THR A 167 -20.31 3.79 -5.62
N ALA A 168 -19.42 4.18 -4.71
CA ALA A 168 -18.63 3.30 -3.87
C ALA A 168 -19.02 3.35 -2.38
N ASN A 169 -19.95 4.25 -2.02
CA ASN A 169 -20.48 4.40 -0.67
C ASN A 169 -21.80 5.20 -0.69
N PRO A 170 -22.55 5.26 0.43
CA PRO A 170 -23.81 6.00 0.53
C PRO A 170 -23.73 7.49 0.25
N GLN A 171 -22.55 8.10 0.39
CA GLN A 171 -22.32 9.53 0.21
C GLN A 171 -21.99 9.92 -1.23
N GLY A 172 -21.89 8.96 -2.16
CA GLY A 172 -21.70 9.25 -3.58
C GLY A 172 -20.24 9.36 -4.02
N ASN A 173 -19.27 8.82 -3.26
CA ASN A 173 -17.91 8.71 -3.80
C ASN A 173 -17.92 7.82 -5.04
N THR A 174 -17.20 8.26 -6.07
CA THR A 174 -17.05 7.52 -7.32
C THR A 174 -15.65 6.89 -7.39
N GLN A 175 -15.56 5.57 -7.51
CA GLN A 175 -14.29 4.81 -7.53
C GLN A 175 -14.22 3.83 -8.70
N ALA A 176 -13.02 3.37 -9.05
CA ALA A 176 -12.77 2.48 -10.19
C ALA A 176 -13.67 1.22 -10.17
N SER A 177 -14.44 1.03 -11.25
CA SER A 177 -15.51 0.02 -11.31
C SER A 177 -15.02 -1.42 -11.11
N LEU A 178 -13.85 -1.77 -11.65
CA LEU A 178 -13.33 -3.14 -11.61
C LEU A 178 -12.95 -3.61 -10.20
N VAL A 179 -12.62 -2.70 -9.28
CA VAL A 179 -12.15 -3.05 -7.93
C VAL A 179 -13.14 -2.69 -6.82
N THR A 180 -14.32 -2.21 -7.19
CA THR A 180 -15.30 -1.65 -6.26
C THR A 180 -16.59 -2.47 -6.28
N HIS A 181 -17.06 -2.88 -5.10
CA HIS A 181 -18.44 -3.30 -4.91
C HIS A 181 -19.28 -2.03 -4.85
N PHE A 182 -20.09 -1.76 -5.87
CA PHE A 182 -20.81 -0.50 -5.91
C PHE A 182 -21.93 -0.46 -4.86
N TYR A 183 -22.26 0.74 -4.38
CA TYR A 183 -23.40 0.99 -3.52
C TYR A 183 -24.62 1.34 -4.37
N ASP A 184 -25.72 0.61 -4.21
CA ASP A 184 -26.99 0.88 -4.86
C ASP A 184 -27.87 1.77 -3.97
N GLU A 185 -27.96 3.04 -4.35
CA GLU A 185 -28.79 4.03 -3.64
C GLU A 185 -30.27 3.65 -3.56
N LYS A 186 -30.79 2.88 -4.53
CA LYS A 186 -32.21 2.50 -4.56
C LYS A 186 -32.53 1.44 -3.51
N THR A 187 -31.61 0.51 -3.28
CA THR A 187 -31.78 -0.58 -2.33
C THR A 187 -31.12 -0.30 -0.98
N GLY A 188 -30.21 0.68 -0.93
CA GLY A 188 -29.41 0.99 0.26
C GLY A 188 -28.37 -0.08 0.58
N GLN A 189 -27.93 -0.85 -0.42
CA GLN A 189 -27.08 -2.02 -0.24
C GLN A 189 -25.87 -1.99 -1.16
N TYR A 190 -24.76 -2.54 -0.68
CA TYR A 190 -23.60 -2.84 -1.50
C TYR A 190 -23.86 -4.05 -2.41
N GLU A 191 -23.21 -4.03 -3.58
CA GLU A 191 -23.19 -5.15 -4.52
C GLU A 191 -22.76 -6.45 -3.82
N ALA A 192 -23.52 -7.52 -4.04
CA ALA A 192 -23.16 -8.83 -3.52
C ALA A 192 -21.94 -9.41 -4.26
N ASP A 193 -21.04 -10.09 -3.54
CA ASP A 193 -19.80 -10.70 -4.06
C ASP A 193 -20.02 -11.49 -5.37
N LYS A 194 -21.12 -12.25 -5.47
CA LYS A 194 -21.45 -13.03 -6.68
C LYS A 194 -21.70 -12.13 -7.89
N HIS A 195 -22.41 -11.01 -7.71
CA HIS A 195 -22.71 -10.08 -8.79
C HIS A 195 -21.46 -9.31 -9.22
N TYR A 196 -20.64 -8.88 -8.26
CA TYR A 196 -19.33 -8.27 -8.50
C TYR A 196 -18.44 -9.15 -9.40
N LEU A 197 -18.27 -10.42 -9.02
CA LEU A 197 -17.47 -11.38 -9.79
C LEU A 197 -18.04 -11.65 -11.19
N GLN A 198 -19.37 -11.73 -11.31
CA GLN A 198 -20.03 -11.94 -12.60
C GLN A 198 -19.85 -10.73 -13.53
N ARG A 199 -20.01 -9.51 -13.01
CA ARG A 199 -19.84 -8.25 -13.75
C ARG A 199 -18.44 -8.13 -14.34
N ILE A 200 -17.41 -8.38 -13.54
CA ILE A 200 -16.02 -8.33 -14.00
C ILE A 200 -15.77 -9.39 -15.07
N GLN A 201 -16.16 -10.63 -14.80
CA GLN A 201 -15.89 -11.73 -15.74
C GLN A 201 -16.57 -11.47 -17.08
N GLN A 202 -17.83 -11.04 -17.07
CA GLN A 202 -18.58 -10.76 -18.28
C GLN A 202 -17.93 -9.65 -19.11
N ASP A 203 -17.52 -8.56 -18.48
CA ASP A 203 -16.90 -7.43 -19.17
C ASP A 203 -15.57 -7.80 -19.85
N LEU A 204 -14.70 -8.53 -19.13
CA LEU A 204 -13.41 -8.95 -19.68
C LEU A 204 -13.58 -9.99 -20.79
N ASP A 205 -14.55 -10.90 -20.67
CA ASP A 205 -14.88 -11.85 -21.75
C ASP A 205 -15.43 -11.13 -22.99
N GLU A 206 -16.28 -10.12 -22.80
CA GLU A 206 -16.83 -9.30 -23.89
C GLU A 206 -15.72 -8.54 -24.63
N ASN A 207 -14.80 -7.90 -23.91
CA ASN A 207 -13.67 -7.22 -24.55
C ASN A 207 -12.74 -8.19 -25.30
N SER A 208 -12.46 -9.36 -24.72
CA SER A 208 -11.67 -10.40 -25.37
C SER A 208 -12.33 -10.88 -26.67
N GLN A 209 -13.66 -11.01 -26.68
CA GLN A 209 -14.44 -11.45 -27.84
C GLN A 209 -14.50 -10.39 -28.95
N ILE A 210 -14.72 -9.11 -28.61
CA ILE A 210 -14.76 -8.05 -29.64
C ILE A 210 -13.40 -7.86 -30.29
N LEU A 211 -12.31 -7.88 -29.52
CA LEU A 211 -10.95 -7.83 -30.08
C LEU A 211 -10.68 -9.03 -30.99
N PHE A 212 -11.06 -10.24 -30.57
CA PHE A 212 -10.93 -11.44 -31.40
C PHE A 212 -11.74 -11.36 -32.69
N LYS A 213 -12.99 -10.88 -32.63
CA LYS A 213 -13.86 -10.71 -33.79
C LYS A 213 -13.25 -9.80 -34.85
N HIS A 214 -12.59 -8.72 -34.43
CA HIS A 214 -12.03 -7.73 -35.35
C HIS A 214 -10.60 -8.06 -35.80
N LEU A 215 -9.79 -8.70 -34.95
CA LEU A 215 -8.34 -8.87 -35.17
C LEU A 215 -7.92 -10.32 -35.43
N GLY A 216 -8.81 -11.29 -35.24
CA GLY A 216 -8.52 -12.73 -35.37
C GLY A 216 -7.63 -13.31 -34.28
N ILE A 217 -7.20 -12.51 -33.30
CA ILE A 217 -6.39 -12.93 -32.15
C ILE A 217 -7.03 -12.43 -30.85
N LYS A 218 -6.96 -13.25 -29.81
CA LYS A 218 -7.40 -12.84 -28.47
C LYS A 218 -6.31 -12.00 -27.79
N PRO A 219 -6.67 -10.98 -27.01
CA PRO A 219 -5.70 -10.25 -26.22
C PRO A 219 -5.02 -11.17 -25.20
N ARG A 220 -3.72 -10.96 -25.00
CA ARG A 220 -2.91 -11.66 -24.00
C ARG A 220 -2.65 -10.81 -22.76
N VAL A 221 -2.97 -9.51 -22.86
CA VAL A 221 -2.68 -8.49 -21.86
C VAL A 221 -3.97 -7.80 -21.43
N MET A 222 -4.12 -7.63 -20.12
CA MET A 222 -5.10 -6.75 -19.50
C MET A 222 -4.38 -5.56 -18.86
N VAL A 223 -4.66 -4.35 -19.31
CA VAL A 223 -4.21 -3.13 -18.64
C VAL A 223 -5.36 -2.61 -17.79
N TRP A 224 -5.13 -2.32 -16.51
CA TRP A 224 -6.20 -1.96 -15.59
C TRP A 224 -6.57 -0.47 -15.69
N PRO A 225 -7.84 -0.12 -15.96
CA PRO A 225 -8.35 1.25 -15.80
C PRO A 225 -7.93 1.85 -14.47
N TYR A 226 -7.46 3.11 -14.50
CA TYR A 226 -6.94 3.83 -13.33
C TYR A 226 -5.73 3.15 -12.64
N GLY A 227 -5.18 2.09 -13.24
CA GLY A 227 -4.12 1.26 -12.64
C GLY A 227 -4.57 0.36 -11.50
N GLU A 228 -5.87 0.31 -11.19
CA GLU A 228 -6.43 -0.34 -10.02
C GLU A 228 -6.83 -1.79 -10.31
N TYR A 229 -6.36 -2.72 -9.48
CA TYR A 229 -6.64 -4.15 -9.63
C TYR A 229 -6.67 -4.89 -8.30
N ASN A 230 -7.20 -6.11 -8.33
CA ASN A 230 -7.15 -7.01 -7.18
C ASN A 230 -6.97 -8.48 -7.63
N ARG A 231 -6.81 -9.40 -6.67
CA ARG A 231 -6.58 -10.81 -7.00
C ARG A 231 -7.76 -11.45 -7.74
N LEU A 232 -8.98 -10.96 -7.50
CA LEU A 232 -10.20 -11.44 -8.16
C LEU A 232 -10.25 -11.00 -9.62
N THR A 233 -9.91 -9.74 -9.91
CA THR A 233 -9.84 -9.22 -11.29
C THR A 233 -8.73 -9.92 -12.09
N ILE A 234 -7.54 -10.13 -11.50
CA ILE A 234 -6.45 -10.89 -12.13
C ILE A 234 -6.91 -12.31 -12.51
N ALA A 235 -7.64 -12.98 -11.62
CA ALA A 235 -8.18 -14.32 -11.90
C ALA A 235 -9.18 -14.30 -13.07
N ALA A 236 -10.05 -13.30 -13.13
CA ALA A 236 -11.00 -13.11 -14.23
C ALA A 236 -10.29 -12.84 -15.57
N ALA A 237 -9.27 -11.96 -15.58
CA ALA A 237 -8.46 -11.67 -16.76
C ALA A 237 -7.76 -12.92 -17.29
N ARG A 238 -7.18 -13.75 -16.41
CA ARG A 238 -6.57 -15.03 -16.79
C ARG A 238 -7.59 -15.95 -17.47
N LYS A 239 -8.81 -16.04 -16.93
CA LYS A 239 -9.88 -16.87 -17.51
C LYS A 239 -10.31 -16.36 -18.89
N ALA A 240 -10.25 -15.05 -19.12
CA ALA A 240 -10.51 -14.41 -20.42
C ALA A 240 -9.33 -14.55 -21.42
N GLY A 241 -8.22 -15.20 -21.03
CA GLY A 241 -7.03 -15.43 -21.86
C GLY A 241 -5.91 -14.41 -21.69
N MET A 242 -6.07 -13.45 -20.77
CA MET A 242 -5.12 -12.36 -20.52
C MET A 242 -4.24 -12.70 -19.31
N ALA A 243 -3.16 -13.42 -19.56
CA ALA A 243 -2.27 -13.92 -18.51
C ALA A 243 -1.26 -12.88 -18.00
N VAL A 244 -1.01 -11.82 -18.78
CA VAL A 244 -0.19 -10.67 -18.37
C VAL A 244 -1.14 -9.54 -18.00
N THR A 245 -0.89 -8.89 -16.86
CA THR A 245 -1.68 -7.70 -16.50
C THR A 245 -0.79 -6.56 -16.02
N MET A 246 -1.26 -5.32 -16.10
CA MET A 246 -0.46 -4.13 -15.81
C MET A 246 -1.27 -3.10 -15.01
N GLY A 247 -0.76 -2.68 -13.85
CA GLY A 247 -1.32 -1.61 -13.01
C GLY A 247 -0.55 -0.30 -13.14
N LEU A 248 -0.75 0.64 -12.20
CA LEU A 248 0.00 1.90 -12.11
C LEU A 248 0.68 2.04 -10.75
N VAL A 249 1.54 1.06 -10.43
CA VAL A 249 2.41 1.13 -9.25
C VAL A 249 3.82 1.37 -9.73
N ASP A 250 4.54 2.30 -9.10
CA ASP A 250 5.94 2.56 -9.41
C ASP A 250 6.85 1.41 -8.98
N GLY A 251 7.91 1.20 -9.76
CA GLY A 251 8.96 0.25 -9.43
C GLY A 251 9.44 -0.53 -10.64
N ASP A 252 10.49 -1.31 -10.42
CA ASP A 252 11.00 -2.26 -11.39
C ASP A 252 10.13 -3.52 -11.44
N ASN A 253 10.20 -4.21 -12.59
CA ASN A 253 9.57 -5.49 -12.81
C ASN A 253 10.61 -6.58 -13.00
N THR A 254 10.25 -7.81 -12.69
CA THR A 254 11.05 -8.99 -12.99
C THR A 254 10.24 -10.01 -13.77
N LEU A 255 10.91 -11.00 -14.37
CA LEU A 255 10.23 -12.07 -15.10
C LEU A 255 9.45 -13.03 -14.18
N ALA A 256 9.69 -12.98 -12.87
CA ALA A 256 9.03 -13.86 -11.89
C ALA A 256 7.52 -13.59 -11.82
N ASP A 257 7.13 -12.31 -11.78
CA ASP A 257 5.72 -11.90 -11.72
C ASP A 257 5.34 -11.02 -12.91
N THR A 258 4.51 -11.59 -13.79
CA THR A 258 3.88 -10.86 -14.91
C THR A 258 2.37 -10.75 -14.74
N GLN A 259 1.84 -11.17 -13.60
CA GLN A 259 0.42 -11.13 -13.33
C GLN A 259 -0.03 -9.75 -12.86
N ALA A 260 0.90 -8.88 -12.46
CA ALA A 260 0.65 -7.51 -12.04
C ALA A 260 1.89 -6.63 -12.29
N LEU A 261 2.18 -6.32 -13.55
CA LEU A 261 3.29 -5.46 -13.92
C LEU A 261 3.08 -4.03 -13.39
N ARG A 262 4.15 -3.48 -12.82
CA ARG A 262 4.32 -2.10 -12.36
C ARG A 262 4.59 -1.20 -13.55
N ARG A 263 3.98 -0.02 -13.59
CA ARG A 263 4.16 0.97 -14.67
C ARG A 263 4.40 2.35 -14.09
N LEU A 264 5.39 3.03 -14.62
CA LEU A 264 5.63 4.45 -14.37
C LEU A 264 4.69 5.24 -15.29
N ILE A 265 3.64 5.83 -14.71
CA ILE A 265 2.79 6.78 -15.42
C ILE A 265 3.56 8.07 -15.70
N ILE A 266 3.51 8.52 -16.95
CA ILE A 266 4.03 9.81 -17.40
C ILE A 266 2.85 10.79 -17.46
N VAL A 267 2.91 11.83 -16.63
CA VAL A 267 1.89 12.89 -16.48
C VAL A 267 2.55 14.25 -16.53
N GLU A 268 1.74 15.28 -16.80
CA GLU A 268 2.10 16.71 -16.81
C GLU A 268 3.18 17.07 -17.85
N ASP A 269 3.23 16.33 -18.96
CA ASP A 269 4.13 16.55 -20.11
C ASP A 269 5.60 16.86 -19.68
N PRO A 270 6.25 15.95 -18.94
CA PRO A 270 7.48 16.28 -18.21
C PRO A 270 8.63 16.53 -19.17
N ASP A 271 9.45 17.54 -18.85
CA ASP A 271 10.68 17.80 -19.57
C ASP A 271 11.68 16.66 -19.40
N ILE A 272 12.80 16.73 -20.13
CA ILE A 272 13.78 15.65 -20.13
C ILE A 272 14.47 15.45 -18.77
N GLY A 273 14.64 16.49 -17.97
CA GLY A 273 15.22 16.40 -16.63
C GLY A 273 14.26 15.70 -15.66
N GLN A 274 12.98 16.07 -15.71
CA GLN A 274 11.92 15.45 -14.94
C GLN A 274 11.76 13.97 -15.33
N PHE A 275 11.68 13.67 -16.63
CA PHE A 275 11.59 12.29 -17.13
C PHE A 275 12.78 11.44 -16.69
N ALA A 276 14.01 11.97 -16.80
CA ALA A 276 15.21 11.28 -16.31
C ALA A 276 15.11 10.98 -14.81
N GLY A 277 14.60 11.92 -14.01
CA GLY A 277 14.34 11.73 -12.59
C GLY A 277 13.33 10.62 -12.31
N ILE A 278 12.21 10.59 -13.04
CA ILE A 278 11.16 9.56 -12.92
C ILE A 278 11.75 8.18 -13.22
N VAL A 279 12.45 8.01 -14.35
CA VAL A 279 12.99 6.72 -14.79
C VAL A 279 14.12 6.22 -13.90
N THR A 280 14.97 7.11 -13.39
CA THR A 280 16.14 6.71 -12.58
C THR A 280 15.83 6.51 -11.11
N LYS A 281 14.93 7.31 -10.52
CA LYS A 281 14.59 7.25 -9.09
C LYS A 281 13.32 6.46 -8.79
N LEU A 282 12.49 6.20 -9.80
CA LEU A 282 11.22 5.45 -9.67
C LEU A 282 10.29 6.02 -8.60
N ARG A 283 10.40 7.33 -8.28
CA ARG A 283 9.69 7.99 -7.18
C ARG A 283 9.79 7.22 -5.84
N SER A 284 10.92 6.53 -5.60
CA SER A 284 11.09 5.61 -4.46
C SER A 284 11.71 6.23 -3.20
N ASP A 285 12.32 7.41 -3.32
CA ASP A 285 13.03 8.08 -2.21
C ASP A 285 12.16 9.05 -1.39
N LEU A 286 10.84 8.93 -1.45
CA LEU A 286 9.95 9.89 -0.80
C LEU A 286 9.95 9.73 0.72
N GLU A 287 10.19 10.85 1.41
CA GLU A 287 9.96 10.96 2.84
C GLU A 287 8.47 10.85 3.17
N LEU A 288 8.15 10.43 4.39
CA LEU A 288 6.76 10.45 4.88
C LEU A 288 6.61 11.63 5.82
N ARG A 289 5.55 12.39 5.60
CA ARG A 289 5.02 13.40 6.52
C ARG A 289 3.61 12.99 6.84
N VAL A 290 3.43 12.51 8.07
CA VAL A 290 2.21 11.83 8.51
C VAL A 290 1.44 12.72 9.46
N ALA A 291 0.15 12.90 9.21
CA ALA A 291 -0.80 13.36 10.22
C ALA A 291 -1.72 12.20 10.61
N HIS A 292 -1.89 11.99 11.91
CA HIS A 292 -2.91 11.07 12.41
C HIS A 292 -4.24 11.80 12.59
N VAL A 293 -5.31 11.22 12.06
CA VAL A 293 -6.64 11.82 12.03
C VAL A 293 -7.66 10.85 12.63
N ASP A 294 -8.37 11.34 13.64
CA ASP A 294 -9.44 10.62 14.33
C ASP A 294 -10.77 10.86 13.61
N LEU A 295 -11.44 9.79 13.18
CA LEU A 295 -12.78 9.89 12.63
C LEU A 295 -13.81 10.23 13.71
N ASP A 296 -13.52 9.91 14.97
CA ASP A 296 -14.33 10.34 16.12
C ASP A 296 -14.44 11.87 16.22
N TYR A 297 -13.42 12.61 15.76
CA TYR A 297 -13.47 14.08 15.70
C TYR A 297 -14.31 14.60 14.53
N LEU A 298 -14.39 13.84 13.43
CA LEU A 298 -15.14 14.26 12.24
C LEU A 298 -16.62 13.88 12.32
N TYR A 299 -16.90 12.74 12.95
CA TYR A 299 -18.23 12.19 13.11
C TYR A 299 -19.16 13.17 13.84
N ASP A 300 -20.37 13.31 13.32
CA ASP A 300 -21.48 14.01 13.96
C ASP A 300 -22.79 13.24 13.66
N GLU A 301 -23.75 13.26 14.58
CA GLU A 301 -25.07 12.65 14.35
C GLU A 301 -25.78 13.26 13.13
N ASN A 302 -25.50 14.53 12.82
CA ASN A 302 -25.95 15.20 11.62
C ASN A 302 -24.95 14.99 10.45
N PRO A 303 -25.35 14.27 9.38
CA PRO A 303 -24.49 14.04 8.22
C PRO A 303 -24.01 15.33 7.54
N VAL A 304 -24.79 16.40 7.58
CA VAL A 304 -24.39 17.71 7.02
C VAL A 304 -23.24 18.32 7.82
N GLN A 305 -23.23 18.14 9.14
CA GLN A 305 -22.14 18.61 9.99
C GLN A 305 -20.89 17.73 9.81
N THR A 306 -21.06 16.41 9.65
CA THR A 306 -19.96 15.50 9.28
C THR A 306 -19.27 15.94 7.98
N GLU A 307 -20.04 16.28 6.95
CA GLU A 307 -19.49 16.77 5.67
C GLU A 307 -18.78 18.13 5.81
N LYS A 308 -19.28 19.02 6.67
CA LYS A 308 -18.59 20.28 7.00
C LYS A 308 -17.26 20.02 7.71
N ASN A 309 -17.24 19.11 8.68
CA ASN A 309 -16.03 18.70 9.40
C ASN A 309 -14.99 18.11 8.43
N LEU A 310 -15.43 17.25 7.52
CA LEU A 310 -14.59 16.70 6.46
C LEU A 310 -14.01 17.81 5.56
N GLY A 311 -14.82 18.77 5.13
CA GLY A 311 -14.34 19.91 4.32
C GLY A 311 -13.20 20.67 5.00
N LEU A 312 -13.34 20.98 6.30
CA LEU A 312 -12.29 21.63 7.09
C LEU A 312 -11.00 20.80 7.13
N LEU A 313 -11.12 19.48 7.34
CA LEU A 313 -9.98 18.57 7.34
C LEU A 313 -9.26 18.58 5.98
N LEU A 314 -10.01 18.47 4.88
CA LEU A 314 -9.44 18.42 3.52
C LEU A 314 -8.65 19.69 3.21
N ASP A 315 -9.21 20.85 3.54
CA ASP A 315 -8.56 22.15 3.38
C ASP A 315 -7.26 22.23 4.18
N ARG A 316 -7.31 21.76 5.44
CA ARG A 316 -6.13 21.74 6.32
C ARG A 316 -5.05 20.81 5.78
N ILE A 317 -5.37 19.56 5.47
CA ILE A 317 -4.40 18.55 4.99
C ILE A 317 -3.75 19.00 3.69
N LYS A 318 -4.55 19.55 2.76
CA LYS A 318 -4.03 20.13 1.51
C LYS A 318 -3.10 21.31 1.77
N ALA A 319 -3.50 22.22 2.66
CA ALA A 319 -2.70 23.39 3.01
C ALA A 319 -1.38 23.02 3.70
N MET A 320 -1.34 21.93 4.48
CA MET A 320 -0.13 21.44 5.15
C MET A 320 0.93 20.90 4.18
N ARG A 321 0.54 20.50 2.97
CA ARG A 321 1.43 19.85 1.97
C ARG A 321 2.17 18.66 2.56
N ILE A 322 1.43 17.79 3.24
CA ILE A 322 1.90 16.47 3.68
C ILE A 322 1.55 15.44 2.61
N ASN A 323 2.02 14.20 2.75
CA ASN A 323 1.77 13.16 1.75
C ASN A 323 1.12 11.89 2.29
N THR A 324 0.90 11.80 3.60
CA THR A 324 0.34 10.61 4.23
C THR A 324 -0.56 10.97 5.40
N VAL A 325 -1.70 10.29 5.51
CA VAL A 325 -2.60 10.36 6.66
C VAL A 325 -2.78 8.97 7.23
N PHE A 326 -2.59 8.84 8.53
CA PHE A 326 -2.99 7.65 9.29
C PHE A 326 -4.40 7.92 9.81
N LEU A 327 -5.39 7.28 9.19
CA LEU A 327 -6.80 7.57 9.40
C LEU A 327 -7.43 6.47 10.26
N GLN A 328 -7.97 6.85 11.41
CA GLN A 328 -8.69 5.95 12.31
C GLN A 328 -9.86 5.27 11.58
N ALA A 329 -9.94 3.94 11.59
CA ALA A 329 -11.00 3.18 10.93
C ALA A 329 -12.04 2.58 11.89
N TYR A 330 -11.84 2.80 13.19
CA TYR A 330 -12.69 2.34 14.29
C TYR A 330 -13.17 3.53 15.13
N ALA A 331 -14.22 3.32 15.92
CA ALA A 331 -14.72 4.31 16.87
C ALA A 331 -14.28 3.95 18.29
N ASP A 332 -13.71 4.93 18.97
CA ASP A 332 -13.21 4.88 20.34
C ASP A 332 -13.49 6.25 21.03
N PRO A 333 -14.76 6.62 21.22
CA PRO A 333 -15.14 7.95 21.69
C PRO A 333 -14.79 8.19 23.17
N ASP A 334 -14.56 7.13 23.95
CA ASP A 334 -14.11 7.24 25.35
C ASP A 334 -12.57 7.25 25.49
N GLY A 335 -11.85 7.00 24.39
CA GLY A 335 -10.40 7.12 24.30
C GLY A 335 -9.66 6.07 25.12
N ASP A 336 -10.26 4.90 25.32
CA ASP A 336 -9.67 3.81 26.09
C ASP A 336 -8.91 2.79 25.22
N GLY A 337 -8.82 3.06 23.92
CA GLY A 337 -8.05 2.30 22.96
C GLY A 337 -8.76 1.05 22.44
N ASN A 338 -10.04 0.87 22.75
CA ASN A 338 -10.83 -0.26 22.28
C ASN A 338 -11.78 0.15 21.16
N ALA A 339 -11.85 -0.65 20.10
CA ALA A 339 -12.88 -0.47 19.09
C ALA A 339 -14.26 -0.90 19.63
N ASP A 340 -15.14 0.06 19.86
CA ASP A 340 -16.55 -0.17 20.22
C ASP A 340 -17.44 -0.38 18.99
N ALA A 341 -17.08 0.26 17.88
CA ALA A 341 -17.73 0.17 16.59
C ALA A 341 -16.71 0.46 15.47
N LEU A 342 -17.12 0.29 14.21
CA LEU A 342 -16.27 0.54 13.04
C LEU A 342 -16.87 1.62 12.13
N TYR A 343 -16.01 2.32 11.40
CA TYR A 343 -16.42 3.34 10.42
C TYR A 343 -16.59 2.79 9.01
N PHE A 344 -16.73 1.48 8.85
CA PHE A 344 -16.92 0.82 7.56
C PHE A 344 -17.84 -0.40 7.68
N PRO A 345 -18.53 -0.78 6.58
CA PRO A 345 -19.38 -1.96 6.54
C PRO A 345 -18.57 -3.22 6.84
N ASN A 346 -19.06 -4.04 7.76
CA ASN A 346 -18.40 -5.29 8.13
C ASN A 346 -19.43 -6.26 8.72
N ARG A 347 -19.05 -7.54 8.80
CA ARG A 347 -19.96 -8.63 9.23
C ARG A 347 -20.01 -8.90 10.73
N HIS A 348 -19.24 -8.17 11.55
CA HIS A 348 -18.91 -8.57 12.93
C HIS A 348 -19.20 -7.52 14.01
N MET A 349 -18.67 -6.31 13.83
CA MET A 349 -18.81 -5.18 14.75
C MET A 349 -19.96 -4.26 14.31
N PRO A 350 -20.61 -3.57 15.26
CA PRO A 350 -21.50 -2.45 14.93
C PRO A 350 -20.80 -1.44 14.02
N VAL A 351 -21.54 -0.89 13.06
CA VAL A 351 -21.05 0.19 12.19
C VAL A 351 -21.56 1.51 12.78
N LYS A 352 -20.64 2.38 13.23
CA LYS A 352 -21.00 3.69 13.78
C LYS A 352 -21.59 4.59 12.69
N GLN A 353 -20.89 4.65 11.56
CA GLN A 353 -21.30 5.27 10.32
C GLN A 353 -20.40 4.70 9.21
N ASP A 354 -20.92 4.51 7.99
CA ASP A 354 -20.10 4.16 6.83
C ASP A 354 -19.31 5.40 6.36
N LEU A 355 -18.23 5.73 7.07
CA LEU A 355 -17.54 7.02 6.96
C LEU A 355 -16.09 6.87 6.46
N PHE A 356 -15.42 5.76 6.77
CA PHE A 356 -14.00 5.58 6.46
C PHE A 356 -13.72 5.69 4.96
N ASN A 357 -14.47 4.96 4.11
CA ASN A 357 -14.30 5.07 2.65
C ASN A 357 -14.65 6.48 2.13
N ARG A 358 -15.60 7.17 2.80
CA ARG A 358 -15.96 8.55 2.48
C ARG A 358 -14.75 9.47 2.64
N VAL A 359 -14.17 9.48 3.82
CA VAL A 359 -13.05 10.36 4.19
C VAL A 359 -11.75 9.96 3.48
N ALA A 360 -11.42 8.67 3.45
CA ALA A 360 -10.19 8.18 2.80
C ALA A 360 -10.12 8.57 1.33
N TRP A 361 -11.21 8.37 0.57
CA TRP A 361 -11.22 8.73 -0.84
C TRP A 361 -11.11 10.24 -1.07
N GLN A 362 -11.74 11.07 -0.23
CA GLN A 362 -11.64 12.53 -0.37
C GLN A 362 -10.24 13.03 -0.04
N LEU A 363 -9.60 12.49 1.00
CA LEU A 363 -8.19 12.79 1.29
C LEU A 363 -7.29 12.46 0.10
N LYS A 364 -7.48 11.29 -0.52
CA LYS A 364 -6.73 10.87 -1.71
C LYS A 364 -6.96 11.76 -2.93
N ARG A 365 -8.19 12.23 -3.17
CA ARG A 365 -8.56 12.96 -4.40
C ARG A 365 -8.46 14.47 -4.30
N VAL A 366 -8.72 15.05 -3.12
CA VAL A 366 -8.77 16.51 -2.91
C VAL A 366 -7.46 17.02 -2.34
N SER A 367 -6.90 16.28 -1.38
CA SER A 367 -5.68 16.63 -0.65
C SER A 367 -4.43 15.87 -1.15
N GLU A 368 -4.60 14.92 -2.08
CA GLU A 368 -3.52 14.19 -2.77
C GLU A 368 -2.55 13.44 -1.84
N VAL A 369 -3.07 12.95 -0.71
CA VAL A 369 -2.31 12.17 0.27
C VAL A 369 -2.57 10.67 0.15
N LYS A 370 -1.60 9.86 0.54
CA LYS A 370 -1.81 8.43 0.82
C LYS A 370 -2.57 8.26 2.13
N VAL A 371 -3.46 7.28 2.19
CA VAL A 371 -4.24 7.00 3.42
C VAL A 371 -3.91 5.61 3.94
N PHE A 372 -3.47 5.54 5.21
CA PHE A 372 -3.32 4.27 5.92
C PHE A 372 -4.52 4.07 6.83
N ALA A 373 -5.17 2.92 6.73
CA ALA A 373 -6.23 2.53 7.66
C ALA A 373 -5.61 2.16 9.00
N TRP A 374 -5.84 2.98 10.02
CA TRP A 374 -5.44 2.68 11.39
C TRP A 374 -6.45 1.77 12.06
N MET A 375 -6.00 0.56 12.40
CA MET A 375 -6.82 -0.56 12.84
C MET A 375 -6.25 -1.27 14.08
N PRO A 376 -7.09 -1.66 15.05
CA PRO A 376 -6.67 -2.48 16.18
C PRO A 376 -6.27 -3.89 15.73
N ILE A 377 -5.25 -4.46 16.36
CA ILE A 377 -4.83 -5.83 16.11
C ILE A 377 -5.71 -6.80 16.90
N LEU A 378 -6.01 -6.50 18.17
CA LEU A 378 -6.62 -7.40 19.16
C LEU A 378 -7.78 -6.76 19.96
N ALA A 379 -7.81 -5.44 20.13
CA ALA A 379 -8.68 -4.69 21.04
C ALA A 379 -10.06 -4.39 20.44
N TYR A 380 -10.86 -5.44 20.26
CA TYR A 380 -12.24 -5.34 19.78
C TYR A 380 -13.22 -5.58 20.92
N ARG A 381 -13.94 -4.52 21.33
CA ARG A 381 -14.95 -4.60 22.38
C ARG A 381 -16.30 -5.01 21.81
N ASN A 382 -16.64 -6.28 21.97
CA ASN A 382 -17.93 -6.83 21.55
C ASN A 382 -18.35 -7.96 22.52
N ASN A 383 -19.59 -8.45 22.40
CA ASN A 383 -20.11 -9.55 23.20
C ASN A 383 -19.59 -10.91 22.67
N LEU A 384 -18.31 -11.20 22.92
CA LEU A 384 -17.64 -12.43 22.48
C LEU A 384 -17.43 -13.41 23.64
N PRO A 385 -17.25 -14.72 23.36
CA PRO A 385 -17.01 -15.70 24.40
C PRO A 385 -15.78 -15.39 25.27
N GLU A 386 -15.92 -15.54 26.58
CA GLU A 386 -14.86 -15.21 27.57
C GLU A 386 -13.53 -15.96 27.34
N ASP A 387 -13.54 -17.13 26.70
CA ASP A 387 -12.34 -17.91 26.36
C ASP A 387 -11.59 -17.38 25.12
N TRP A 388 -12.10 -16.33 24.48
CA TRP A 388 -11.42 -15.66 23.36
C TRP A 388 -10.46 -14.59 23.84
N TYR A 389 -10.64 -14.05 25.04
CA TYR A 389 -9.82 -12.94 25.54
C TYR A 389 -8.51 -13.41 26.16
N VAL A 390 -7.50 -12.54 26.07
CA VAL A 390 -6.22 -12.71 26.77
C VAL A 390 -6.47 -12.90 28.28
N LYS A 391 -5.73 -13.83 28.88
CA LYS A 391 -5.75 -14.06 30.32
C LYS A 391 -4.41 -13.67 30.94
N GLU A 392 -4.49 -13.05 32.10
CA GLU A 392 -3.36 -12.60 32.91
C GLU A 392 -3.23 -13.51 34.13
N TRP A 393 -1.99 -13.82 34.51
CA TRP A 393 -1.73 -14.54 35.75
C TRP A 393 -1.74 -13.57 36.94
N ARG A 394 -2.80 -13.64 37.77
CA ARG A 394 -2.94 -12.81 38.97
C ARG A 394 -3.53 -13.62 40.11
N GLU A 395 -3.03 -13.41 41.33
CA GLU A 395 -3.47 -14.13 42.54
C GLU A 395 -3.41 -15.67 42.40
N GLY A 396 -2.37 -16.17 41.72
CA GLY A 396 -2.12 -17.61 41.58
C GLY A 396 -3.04 -18.35 40.61
N LYS A 397 -3.80 -17.64 39.76
CA LYS A 397 -4.67 -18.22 38.72
C LYS A 397 -4.73 -17.34 37.48
N ALA A 398 -5.11 -17.94 36.35
CA ALA A 398 -5.42 -17.19 35.14
C ALA A 398 -6.77 -16.44 35.30
N GLN A 399 -6.78 -15.15 35.01
CA GLN A 399 -7.94 -14.27 35.11
C GLN A 399 -8.06 -13.40 33.86
N LYS A 400 -9.16 -12.66 33.71
CA LYS A 400 -9.26 -11.64 32.65
C LYS A 400 -8.14 -10.60 32.84
N SER A 401 -7.47 -10.26 31.74
CA SER A 401 -6.45 -9.20 31.68
C SER A 401 -6.97 -7.92 32.32
N SER A 402 -6.11 -7.29 33.12
CA SER A 402 -6.33 -5.95 33.71
C SER A 402 -5.83 -4.80 32.84
N HIS A 403 -5.21 -5.10 31.69
CA HIS A 403 -4.78 -4.11 30.71
C HIS A 403 -5.95 -3.27 30.18
N ILE A 404 -5.69 -2.01 29.83
CA ILE A 404 -6.69 -1.06 29.30
C ILE A 404 -7.34 -1.58 28.00
N TYR A 405 -6.53 -2.11 27.08
CA TYR A 405 -7.03 -2.87 25.94
C TYR A 405 -7.67 -4.21 26.34
N THR A 406 -8.94 -4.34 25.96
CA THR A 406 -9.74 -5.58 25.96
C THR A 406 -9.32 -6.46 24.78
N ARG A 407 -8.14 -7.08 24.90
CA ARG A 407 -7.49 -7.83 23.81
C ARG A 407 -8.07 -9.23 23.64
N LEU A 408 -8.42 -9.56 22.40
CA LEU A 408 -8.62 -10.92 21.95
C LEU A 408 -7.28 -11.67 21.90
N SER A 409 -7.29 -12.95 22.28
CA SER A 409 -6.09 -13.78 22.31
C SER A 409 -5.67 -14.19 20.88
N PRO A 410 -4.44 -13.89 20.45
CA PRO A 410 -3.93 -14.38 19.17
C PRO A 410 -3.73 -15.90 19.14
N PHE A 411 -3.84 -16.58 20.29
CA PHE A 411 -3.80 -18.04 20.40
C PHE A 411 -5.17 -18.69 20.17
N ASN A 412 -6.23 -17.91 20.01
CA ASN A 412 -7.57 -18.40 19.72
C ASN A 412 -7.87 -18.29 18.22
N ASP A 413 -7.96 -19.43 17.53
CA ASP A 413 -8.24 -19.48 16.09
C ASP A 413 -9.56 -18.81 15.68
N LYS A 414 -10.59 -18.86 16.55
CA LYS A 414 -11.86 -18.20 16.26
C LYS A 414 -11.74 -16.69 16.36
N ALA A 415 -10.98 -16.19 17.34
CA ALA A 415 -10.68 -14.77 17.48
C ALA A 415 -9.84 -14.26 16.29
N ARG A 416 -8.78 -14.98 15.90
CA ARG A 416 -7.97 -14.64 14.71
C ARG A 416 -8.82 -14.59 13.44
N ARG A 417 -9.73 -15.55 13.27
CA ARG A 417 -10.67 -15.57 12.15
C ARG A 417 -11.61 -14.38 12.16
N TYR A 418 -12.19 -14.06 13.32
CA TYR A 418 -13.07 -12.90 13.51
C TYR A 418 -12.39 -11.59 13.09
N ILE A 419 -11.18 -11.34 13.62
CA ILE A 419 -10.38 -10.16 13.27
C ILE A 419 -10.01 -10.18 11.77
N GLY A 420 -9.57 -11.31 11.24
CA GLY A 420 -9.24 -11.44 9.83
C GLY A 420 -10.42 -11.13 8.90
N GLU A 421 -11.64 -11.52 9.26
CA GLU A 421 -12.84 -11.20 8.50
C GLU A 421 -13.20 -9.70 8.58
N ILE A 422 -12.86 -9.00 9.67
CA ILE A 422 -12.98 -7.52 9.75
C ILE A 422 -12.02 -6.84 8.77
N TYR A 423 -10.74 -7.23 8.74
CA TYR A 423 -9.75 -6.68 7.81
C TYR A 423 -10.11 -6.99 6.34
N GLU A 424 -10.69 -8.15 6.08
CA GLU A 424 -11.22 -8.52 4.76
C GLU A 424 -12.35 -7.59 4.33
N ASP A 425 -13.30 -7.29 5.22
CA ASP A 425 -14.41 -6.39 4.94
C ASP A 425 -13.95 -4.94 4.73
N LEU A 426 -12.99 -4.45 5.55
CA LEU A 426 -12.34 -3.15 5.33
C LEU A 426 -11.78 -3.04 3.91
N ALA A 427 -11.01 -4.04 3.48
CA ALA A 427 -10.37 -4.03 2.17
C ALA A 427 -11.38 -4.14 1.02
N LYS A 428 -12.50 -4.83 1.26
CA LYS A 428 -13.59 -5.01 0.29
C LYS A 428 -14.35 -3.70 0.02
N TYR A 429 -14.69 -2.97 1.07
CA TYR A 429 -15.57 -1.80 0.99
C TYR A 429 -14.84 -0.46 0.95
N CYS A 430 -13.54 -0.43 1.22
CA CYS A 430 -12.79 0.82 1.32
C CYS A 430 -11.57 0.85 0.39
N ASN A 431 -11.25 2.03 -0.14
CA ASN A 431 -10.04 2.29 -0.93
C ASN A 431 -9.02 3.10 -0.11
N PHE A 432 -7.84 2.52 0.12
CA PHE A 432 -6.76 3.07 0.94
C PHE A 432 -5.41 2.46 0.50
N ASP A 433 -4.30 3.05 0.96
CA ASP A 433 -2.93 2.79 0.46
C ASP A 433 -2.03 2.03 1.44
N GLY A 434 -2.38 2.04 2.73
CA GLY A 434 -1.65 1.31 3.76
C GLY A 434 -2.51 0.83 4.93
N ILE A 435 -1.94 0.00 5.79
CA ILE A 435 -2.51 -0.36 7.09
C ILE A 435 -1.56 0.17 8.15
N LEU A 436 -2.09 0.89 9.14
CA LEU A 436 -1.40 1.11 10.41
C LEU A 436 -1.98 0.15 11.44
N PHE A 437 -1.18 -0.80 11.89
CA PHE A 437 -1.53 -1.66 13.01
C PHE A 437 -1.31 -0.90 14.32
N HIS A 438 -2.36 -0.83 15.14
CA HIS A 438 -2.33 -0.17 16.45
C HIS A 438 -1.34 -0.85 17.42
N ASP A 439 -1.01 -0.17 18.52
CA ASP A 439 -0.07 -0.58 19.56
C ASP A 439 -0.66 -1.62 20.54
N ASP A 440 -1.94 -1.94 20.41
CA ASP A 440 -2.68 -2.93 21.21
C ASP A 440 -2.19 -4.39 21.06
N GLY A 441 -1.35 -4.66 20.07
CA GLY A 441 -0.62 -5.93 19.90
C GLY A 441 0.52 -6.12 20.92
N ILE A 442 0.24 -5.89 22.19
CA ILE A 442 1.15 -6.02 23.33
C ILE A 442 0.72 -7.21 24.20
N LEU A 443 1.67 -7.93 24.82
CA LEU A 443 1.40 -8.97 25.82
C LEU A 443 2.44 -8.94 26.94
N SER A 444 2.01 -8.69 28.18
CA SER A 444 2.91 -8.60 29.33
C SER A 444 3.59 -9.93 29.66
N ASP A 445 4.60 -9.91 30.53
CA ASP A 445 5.26 -11.12 31.04
C ASP A 445 4.34 -11.97 31.93
N PHE A 446 3.13 -11.50 32.24
CA PHE A 446 2.06 -12.26 32.91
C PHE A 446 0.98 -12.78 31.94
N GLU A 447 1.14 -12.54 30.64
CA GLU A 447 0.16 -12.79 29.59
C GLU A 447 0.80 -13.43 28.34
N ASP A 448 0.08 -14.19 27.51
CA ASP A 448 -1.26 -14.73 27.71
C ASP A 448 -1.14 -16.10 28.39
N VAL A 449 -1.80 -16.29 29.53
CA VAL A 449 -1.84 -17.56 30.27
C VAL A 449 -3.15 -18.33 30.09
N SER A 450 -3.91 -18.00 29.05
CA SER A 450 -5.08 -18.79 28.66
C SER A 450 -4.67 -20.26 28.40
N PRO A 451 -5.57 -21.24 28.64
CA PRO A 451 -5.26 -22.65 28.38
C PRO A 451 -4.79 -22.92 26.94
N LYS A 452 -5.32 -22.16 25.97
CA LYS A 452 -4.91 -22.22 24.56
C LYS A 452 -3.47 -21.72 24.38
N ALA A 453 -3.12 -20.59 24.97
CA ALA A 453 -1.78 -20.02 24.89
C ALA A 453 -0.71 -20.93 25.53
N LEU A 454 -0.96 -21.44 26.74
CA LEU A 454 -0.03 -22.35 27.42
C LEU A 454 0.15 -23.68 26.66
N THR A 455 -0.95 -24.23 26.13
CA THR A 455 -0.90 -25.44 25.29
C THR A 455 -0.11 -25.18 24.01
N TYR A 456 -0.33 -24.03 23.37
CA TYR A 456 0.38 -23.65 22.15
C TYR A 456 1.88 -23.49 22.42
N ALA A 457 2.25 -22.76 23.47
CA ALA A 457 3.64 -22.55 23.88
C ALA A 457 4.36 -23.88 24.15
N HIS A 458 3.72 -24.80 24.86
CA HIS A 458 4.30 -26.13 25.07
C HIS A 458 4.46 -26.90 23.77
N LYS A 459 3.38 -27.02 22.98
CA LYS A 459 3.35 -27.92 21.82
C LYS A 459 4.20 -27.42 20.66
N HIS A 460 4.22 -26.11 20.42
CA HIS A 460 4.84 -25.51 19.24
C HIS A 460 6.16 -24.81 19.52
N TRP A 461 6.42 -24.37 20.75
CA TRP A 461 7.67 -23.69 21.10
C TRP A 461 8.56 -24.50 22.03
N GLY A 462 8.09 -25.65 22.53
CA GLY A 462 8.84 -26.46 23.50
C GLY A 462 9.03 -25.78 24.85
N LEU A 463 8.25 -24.73 25.14
CA LEU A 463 8.32 -24.01 26.41
C LEU A 463 7.50 -24.75 27.50
N PRO A 464 7.72 -24.44 28.78
CA PRO A 464 6.92 -25.04 29.85
C PRO A 464 5.41 -24.80 29.70
N ALA A 465 4.62 -25.79 30.11
CA ALA A 465 3.15 -25.78 30.00
C ALA A 465 2.42 -25.00 31.11
N ALA A 466 3.17 -24.45 32.08
CA ALA A 466 2.63 -23.81 33.26
C ALA A 466 3.31 -22.46 33.48
N PHE A 467 2.60 -21.52 34.10
CA PHE A 467 3.10 -20.17 34.33
C PHE A 467 4.37 -20.13 35.21
N ALA A 468 4.37 -20.81 36.35
CA ALA A 468 5.50 -20.76 37.29
C ALA A 468 6.88 -21.07 36.63
N PRO A 469 7.05 -22.13 35.84
CA PRO A 469 8.32 -22.36 35.14
C PRO A 469 8.58 -21.38 33.97
N LEU A 470 7.55 -20.86 33.30
CA LEU A 470 7.71 -19.79 32.29
C LEU A 470 8.25 -18.50 32.92
N HIS A 471 7.80 -18.19 34.14
CA HIS A 471 8.14 -16.96 34.85
C HIS A 471 9.40 -17.06 35.73
N ALA A 472 9.95 -18.27 35.89
CA ALA A 472 10.99 -18.57 36.88
C ALA A 472 12.30 -17.79 36.71
N THR A 473 12.67 -17.40 35.49
CA THR A 473 13.91 -16.65 35.20
C THR A 473 13.67 -15.61 34.11
N SER A 474 14.43 -14.51 34.12
CA SER A 474 14.39 -13.51 33.04
C SER A 474 14.69 -14.12 31.68
N SER A 475 15.61 -15.09 31.59
CA SER A 475 15.91 -15.77 30.32
C SER A 475 14.71 -16.55 29.77
N MET A 476 13.90 -17.16 30.64
CA MET A 476 12.69 -17.87 30.20
C MET A 476 11.58 -16.89 29.82
N ARG A 477 11.42 -15.79 30.56
CA ARG A 477 10.43 -14.76 30.23
C ARG A 477 10.73 -14.07 28.92
N LEU A 478 11.99 -13.73 28.67
CA LEU A 478 12.43 -13.18 27.39
C LEU A 478 12.23 -14.18 26.25
N ALA A 479 12.64 -15.44 26.41
CA ALA A 479 12.42 -16.47 25.40
C ALA A 479 10.93 -16.70 25.10
N TRP A 480 10.05 -16.57 26.10
CA TRP A 480 8.61 -16.60 25.90
C TRP A 480 8.10 -15.35 25.18
N ALA A 481 8.59 -14.17 25.55
CA ALA A 481 8.22 -12.89 24.96
C ALA A 481 8.61 -12.78 23.48
N GLU A 482 9.80 -13.20 23.09
CA GLU A 482 10.25 -13.23 21.69
C GLU A 482 9.31 -14.08 20.81
N ARG A 483 8.80 -15.21 21.35
CA ARG A 483 7.85 -16.07 20.65
C ARG A 483 6.46 -15.46 20.54
N LYS A 484 6.03 -14.72 21.56
CA LYS A 484 4.79 -13.93 21.54
C LYS A 484 4.89 -12.80 20.50
N ALA A 485 6.00 -12.06 20.49
CA ALA A 485 6.25 -10.98 19.54
C ALA A 485 6.18 -11.48 18.10
N GLU A 486 6.91 -12.56 17.77
CA GLU A 486 6.89 -13.17 16.45
C GLU A 486 5.51 -13.77 16.09
N LEU A 487 4.72 -14.24 17.06
CA LEU A 487 3.35 -14.69 16.81
C LEU A 487 2.46 -13.52 16.37
N ILE A 488 2.54 -12.38 17.05
CA ILE A 488 1.75 -11.19 16.72
C ILE A 488 2.19 -10.63 15.37
N ASN A 489 3.50 -10.56 15.10
CA ASN A 489 4.02 -10.13 13.79
C ASN A 489 3.49 -11.00 12.65
N ARG A 490 3.56 -12.33 12.79
CA ARG A 490 2.99 -13.25 11.78
C ARG A 490 1.48 -13.15 11.67
N PHE A 491 0.78 -12.87 12.77
CA PHE A 491 -0.65 -12.62 12.70
C PHE A 491 -0.96 -11.36 11.89
N THR A 492 -0.21 -10.27 12.06
CA THR A 492 -0.37 -9.08 11.21
C THR A 492 0.01 -9.33 9.75
N ASP A 493 0.94 -10.24 9.46
CA ASP A 493 1.20 -10.69 8.08
C ASP A 493 -0.04 -11.42 7.51
N GLU A 494 -0.67 -12.31 8.30
CA GLU A 494 -1.91 -13.00 7.92
C GLU A 494 -3.05 -12.01 7.62
N LEU A 495 -3.20 -10.95 8.45
CA LEU A 495 -4.18 -9.88 8.24
C LEU A 495 -3.87 -9.09 6.95
N THR A 496 -2.59 -8.77 6.73
CA THR A 496 -2.14 -8.07 5.52
C THR A 496 -2.45 -8.88 4.27
N GLU A 497 -2.24 -10.19 4.28
CA GLU A 497 -2.54 -11.05 3.13
C GLU A 497 -4.04 -11.12 2.81
N LYS A 498 -4.90 -11.01 3.81
CA LYS A 498 -6.35 -10.88 3.60
C LYS A 498 -6.70 -9.56 2.91
N VAL A 499 -6.09 -8.45 3.34
CA VAL A 499 -6.27 -7.15 2.69
C VAL A 499 -5.75 -7.18 1.25
N ARG A 500 -4.58 -7.80 1.01
CA ARG A 500 -3.97 -7.91 -0.32
C ARG A 500 -4.76 -8.72 -1.34
N VAL A 501 -5.81 -9.43 -0.93
CA VAL A 501 -6.78 -10.01 -1.87
C VAL A 501 -7.48 -8.90 -2.66
N TYR A 502 -7.89 -7.83 -1.98
CA TYR A 502 -8.61 -6.70 -2.55
C TYR A 502 -7.69 -5.50 -2.87
N ARG A 503 -6.57 -5.35 -2.14
CA ARG A 503 -5.59 -4.26 -2.28
C ARG A 503 -4.16 -4.80 -2.37
N PRO A 504 -3.73 -5.40 -3.50
CA PRO A 504 -2.46 -6.14 -3.58
C PRO A 504 -1.20 -5.31 -3.26
N GLY A 505 -1.23 -4.01 -3.56
CA GLY A 505 -0.10 -3.09 -3.36
C GLY A 505 -0.01 -2.46 -1.96
N ILE A 506 -0.87 -2.87 -1.01
CA ILE A 506 -0.98 -2.21 0.29
C ILE A 506 0.34 -2.24 1.07
N LYS A 507 0.68 -1.09 1.65
CA LYS A 507 1.80 -0.93 2.58
C LYS A 507 1.40 -1.18 4.01
N THR A 508 2.37 -1.47 4.86
CA THR A 508 2.14 -1.79 6.28
C THR A 508 3.00 -0.91 7.18
N ALA A 509 2.39 -0.40 8.23
CA ALA A 509 3.03 0.27 9.35
C ALA A 509 2.49 -0.34 10.64
N ARG A 510 3.28 -0.29 11.72
CA ARG A 510 2.82 -0.69 13.05
C ARG A 510 3.39 0.21 14.11
N ASN A 511 2.55 0.63 15.06
CA ASN A 511 2.98 1.37 16.24
C ASN A 511 3.83 0.49 17.15
N ILE A 512 4.97 1.03 17.57
CA ILE A 512 5.87 0.45 18.57
C ILE A 512 6.10 1.46 19.69
N TYR A 513 6.00 1.00 20.93
CA TYR A 513 6.41 1.79 22.09
C TYR A 513 7.91 2.09 22.02
N ALA A 514 8.35 3.23 22.54
CA ALA A 514 9.76 3.60 22.45
C ALA A 514 10.66 2.77 23.37
N LEU A 515 10.14 2.26 24.50
CA LEU A 515 10.92 1.51 25.48
C LEU A 515 11.53 0.20 24.93
N PRO A 516 10.84 -0.64 24.13
CA PRO A 516 11.44 -1.75 23.41
C PRO A 516 12.64 -1.41 22.52
N LEU A 517 12.74 -0.17 22.02
CA LEU A 517 13.90 0.28 21.25
C LEU A 517 15.05 0.66 22.19
N LEU A 518 14.78 1.54 23.16
CA LEU A 518 15.79 2.08 24.07
C LEU A 518 16.36 1.03 25.04
N LYS A 519 15.50 0.11 25.47
CA LYS A 519 15.81 -0.94 26.43
C LYS A 519 15.30 -2.28 25.91
N PRO A 520 16.05 -2.99 25.04
CA PRO A 520 15.57 -4.21 24.38
C PRO A 520 15.09 -5.32 25.33
N PHE A 521 15.60 -5.38 26.56
CA PHE A 521 15.11 -6.33 27.58
C PHE A 521 13.65 -6.11 27.98
N SER A 522 13.07 -4.92 27.73
CA SER A 522 11.65 -4.64 27.94
C SER A 522 10.72 -5.42 27.01
N GLU A 523 11.25 -6.02 25.94
CA GLU A 523 10.52 -6.99 25.12
C GLU A 523 9.84 -8.05 26.00
N GLU A 524 10.45 -8.41 27.14
CA GLU A 524 9.90 -9.31 28.17
C GLU A 524 8.44 -9.01 28.54
N TRP A 525 8.06 -7.73 28.68
CA TRP A 525 6.71 -7.30 29.08
C TRP A 525 5.96 -6.46 28.03
N TYR A 526 6.54 -6.22 26.85
CA TYR A 526 5.82 -5.66 25.71
C TYR A 526 5.45 -6.72 24.67
N ALA A 527 6.25 -7.79 24.53
CA ALA A 527 6.20 -8.67 23.36
C ALA A 527 6.26 -7.89 22.03
N GLN A 528 7.10 -6.86 21.99
CA GLN A 528 7.41 -6.08 20.80
C GLN A 528 8.93 -6.06 20.61
N SER A 529 9.38 -6.24 19.38
CA SER A 529 10.80 -6.35 19.03
C SER A 529 11.11 -5.47 17.84
N TYR A 530 11.95 -4.46 18.02
CA TYR A 530 12.26 -3.51 16.95
C TYR A 530 12.88 -4.18 15.70
N PRO A 531 13.85 -5.12 15.81
CA PRO A 531 14.31 -5.89 14.66
C PRO A 531 13.20 -6.72 14.01
N GLY A 532 12.27 -7.25 14.80
CA GLY A 532 11.08 -7.94 14.29
C GLY A 532 10.20 -7.01 13.46
N PHE A 533 9.97 -5.78 13.93
CA PHE A 533 9.16 -4.80 13.21
C PHE A 533 9.81 -4.38 11.89
N LEU A 534 11.12 -4.10 11.90
CA LEU A 534 11.88 -3.79 10.68
C LEU A 534 11.86 -4.92 9.66
N LYS A 535 11.68 -6.17 10.09
CA LYS A 535 11.55 -7.33 9.19
C LYS A 535 10.15 -7.47 8.60
N HIS A 536 9.10 -7.25 9.38
CA HIS A 536 7.73 -7.59 9.01
C HIS A 536 6.95 -6.46 8.32
N TYR A 537 7.24 -5.19 8.65
CA TYR A 537 6.45 -4.05 8.17
C TYR A 537 7.23 -3.23 7.14
N ASP A 538 6.53 -2.55 6.22
CA ASP A 538 7.17 -1.55 5.35
C ASP A 538 7.69 -0.36 6.18
N TYR A 539 6.93 0.01 7.23
CA TYR A 539 7.29 1.06 8.17
C TYR A 539 7.12 0.63 9.63
N THR A 540 7.96 1.16 10.50
CA THR A 540 7.82 1.06 11.96
C THR A 540 7.48 2.44 12.50
N ALA A 541 6.28 2.62 13.04
CA ALA A 541 5.84 3.89 13.61
C ALA A 541 6.24 3.91 15.10
N VAL A 542 7.33 4.59 15.43
CA VAL A 542 7.77 4.71 16.82
C VAL A 542 7.06 5.88 17.47
N GLU A 543 6.45 5.62 18.62
CA GLU A 543 5.82 6.63 19.47
C GLU A 543 6.91 7.48 20.14
N ALA A 544 7.46 8.43 19.38
CA ALA A 544 8.51 9.35 19.79
C ALA A 544 7.94 10.48 20.68
N MET A 545 7.29 10.09 21.77
CA MET A 545 6.43 10.92 22.60
C MET A 545 7.03 11.04 24.01
N PRO A 546 8.05 11.91 24.22
CA PRO A 546 8.79 11.95 25.48
C PRO A 546 7.95 12.37 26.70
N PHE A 547 6.84 13.10 26.51
CA PHE A 547 5.97 13.48 27.62
C PHE A 547 5.02 12.34 27.99
N MET A 548 4.57 11.55 27.01
CA MET A 548 3.85 10.29 27.26
C MET A 548 4.73 9.29 28.03
N GLU A 549 6.02 9.22 27.68
CA GLU A 549 7.03 8.40 28.34
C GLU A 549 7.57 9.00 29.66
N GLN A 550 7.06 10.18 30.06
CA GLN A 550 7.48 10.92 31.26
C GLN A 550 9.01 11.11 31.36
N ALA A 551 9.67 11.35 30.22
CA ALA A 551 11.11 11.54 30.17
C ALA A 551 11.53 12.80 30.94
N GLU A 552 12.48 12.66 31.87
CA GLU A 552 13.02 13.78 32.66
C GLU A 552 13.66 14.86 31.77
N GLU A 553 14.36 14.44 30.72
CA GLU A 553 15.04 15.30 29.74
C GLU A 553 14.55 14.97 28.31
N PRO A 554 13.40 15.53 27.87
CA PRO A 554 12.73 15.14 26.62
C PRO A 554 13.61 15.17 25.38
N MET A 555 14.48 16.17 25.23
CA MET A 555 15.36 16.28 24.06
C MET A 555 16.54 15.31 24.10
N ALA A 556 17.07 15.01 25.29
CA ALA A 556 18.12 14.00 25.45
C ALA A 556 17.57 12.61 25.13
N TRP A 557 16.37 12.31 25.63
CA TRP A 557 15.64 11.08 25.34
C TRP A 557 15.36 10.91 23.84
N LEU A 558 14.86 11.95 23.17
CA LEU A 558 14.60 11.91 21.72
C LEU A 558 15.90 11.70 20.93
N SER A 559 17.01 12.31 21.37
CA SER A 559 18.33 12.10 20.76
C SER A 559 18.82 10.67 20.89
N GLU A 560 18.61 10.04 22.06
CA GLU A 560 18.94 8.63 22.27
C GLU A 560 18.11 7.70 21.38
N LEU A 561 16.81 8.00 21.23
CA LEU A 561 15.93 7.26 20.34
C LEU A 561 16.40 7.31 18.88
N VAL A 562 16.76 8.51 18.39
CA VAL A 562 17.29 8.66 17.02
C VAL A 562 18.59 7.86 16.84
N LYS A 563 19.52 7.94 17.79
CA LYS A 563 20.78 7.16 17.72
C LYS A 563 20.53 5.66 17.69
N THR A 564 19.55 5.19 18.47
CA THR A 564 19.16 3.78 18.54
C THR A 564 18.62 3.30 17.18
N VAL A 565 17.76 4.10 16.55
CA VAL A 565 17.25 3.83 15.20
C VAL A 565 18.36 3.86 14.15
N GLN A 566 19.27 4.85 14.21
CA GLN A 566 20.42 4.95 13.30
C GLN A 566 21.37 3.76 13.38
N ALA A 567 21.45 3.11 14.54
CA ALA A 567 22.32 1.95 14.74
C ALA A 567 21.79 0.67 14.08
N GLN A 568 20.51 0.63 13.68
CA GLN A 568 19.91 -0.55 13.03
C GLN A 568 19.99 -0.44 11.50
N PRO A 569 20.31 -1.55 10.79
CA PRO A 569 20.13 -1.63 9.34
C PRO A 569 18.70 -1.28 8.96
N ASP A 570 18.53 -0.45 7.93
CA ASP A 570 17.25 0.10 7.45
C ASP A 570 16.44 0.92 8.47
N GLY A 571 16.96 1.15 9.69
CA GLY A 571 16.24 1.85 10.76
C GLY A 571 15.74 3.22 10.30
N ILE A 572 16.62 4.07 9.78
CA ILE A 572 16.25 5.40 9.26
C ILE A 572 15.34 5.34 8.03
N ALA A 573 15.51 4.32 7.18
CA ALA A 573 14.74 4.18 5.95
C ALA A 573 13.30 3.70 6.19
N LYS A 574 13.03 3.06 7.34
CA LYS A 574 11.74 2.43 7.63
C LYS A 574 11.04 2.98 8.87
N THR A 575 11.71 3.78 9.71
CA THR A 575 11.11 4.27 10.96
C THR A 575 10.46 5.63 10.77
N VAL A 576 9.17 5.72 11.11
CA VAL A 576 8.41 6.97 11.22
C VAL A 576 8.45 7.40 12.68
N PHE A 577 9.00 8.59 12.96
CA PHE A 577 9.03 9.15 14.30
C PHE A 577 7.75 9.94 14.56
N GLU A 578 6.89 9.46 15.45
CA GLU A 578 5.60 10.06 15.75
C GLU A 578 5.69 10.96 16.98
N LEU A 579 5.67 12.27 16.75
CA LEU A 579 5.65 13.26 17.83
C LEU A 579 4.24 13.41 18.40
N GLN A 580 4.13 13.63 19.70
CA GLN A 580 2.86 14.01 20.31
C GLN A 580 2.59 15.51 20.12
N ALA A 581 1.34 15.86 19.81
CA ALA A 581 0.83 17.24 19.77
C ALA A 581 0.04 17.60 21.04
N THR A 582 -0.28 16.60 21.86
CA THR A 582 -1.02 16.73 23.13
C THR A 582 -0.24 16.02 24.26
N ASP A 583 -0.22 16.63 25.44
CA ASP A 583 0.20 16.02 26.71
C ASP A 583 -1.06 15.46 27.38
N TRP A 584 -1.31 14.15 27.23
CA TRP A 584 -2.49 13.49 27.76
C TRP A 584 -2.51 13.41 29.30
N GLU A 585 -1.34 13.39 29.94
CA GLU A 585 -1.23 13.39 31.40
C GLU A 585 -1.72 14.74 31.96
N LYS A 586 -1.35 15.84 31.32
CA LYS A 586 -1.79 17.20 31.71
C LYS A 586 -3.07 17.66 31.03
N GLN A 587 -3.61 16.87 30.10
CA GLN A 587 -4.73 17.25 29.23
C GLN A 587 -4.52 18.60 28.55
N ALA A 588 -3.30 18.84 28.05
CA ALA A 588 -2.88 20.13 27.52
C ALA A 588 -2.17 19.99 26.17
N LYS A 589 -2.13 21.07 25.38
CA LYS A 589 -1.36 21.11 24.13
C LYS A 589 0.14 21.07 24.43
N ILE A 590 0.92 20.39 23.60
CA ILE A 590 2.38 20.55 23.66
C ILE A 590 2.72 22.00 23.32
N PRO A 591 3.53 22.70 24.14
CA PRO A 591 3.90 24.08 23.86
C PRO A 591 4.57 24.21 22.49
N ARG A 592 4.12 25.18 21.68
CA ARG A 592 4.64 25.42 20.33
C ARG A 592 6.17 25.43 20.24
N PRO A 593 6.94 26.13 21.11
CA PRO A 593 8.40 26.12 21.03
C PRO A 593 9.02 24.73 21.21
N VAL A 594 8.39 23.88 22.03
CA VAL A 594 8.86 22.52 22.29
C VAL A 594 8.59 21.63 21.08
N PHE A 595 7.38 21.68 20.52
CA PHE A 595 7.02 20.90 19.33
C PHE A 595 7.93 21.25 18.14
N LEU A 596 8.16 22.55 17.90
CA LEU A 596 9.06 23.02 16.85
C LEU A 596 10.52 22.58 17.08
N GLN A 597 11.00 22.65 18.32
CA GLN A 597 12.35 22.19 18.66
C GLN A 597 12.55 20.70 18.38
N GLN A 598 11.56 19.86 18.70
CA GLN A 598 11.60 18.42 18.41
C GLN A 598 11.60 18.16 16.89
N LEU A 599 10.73 18.86 16.15
CA LEU A 599 10.62 18.71 14.70
C LEU A 599 11.93 19.12 13.98
N GLU A 600 12.48 20.28 14.31
CA GLU A 600 13.76 20.74 13.74
C GLU A 600 14.91 19.80 14.09
N PHE A 601 14.93 19.29 15.33
CA PHE A 601 15.93 18.31 15.74
C PHE A 601 15.90 17.04 14.89
N LEU A 602 14.72 16.45 14.66
CA LEU A 602 14.59 15.23 13.85
C LEU A 602 15.10 15.46 12.41
N LYS A 603 14.71 16.58 11.79
CA LYS A 603 15.17 16.94 10.43
C LYS A 603 16.69 17.10 10.39
N ASN A 604 17.27 17.83 11.33
CA ASN A 604 18.72 18.05 11.41
C ASN A 604 19.50 16.77 11.71
N ALA A 605 18.88 15.81 12.40
CA ALA A 605 19.45 14.50 12.68
C ALA A 605 19.35 13.50 11.50
N GLY A 606 18.80 13.93 10.36
CA GLY A 606 18.66 13.09 9.16
C GLY A 606 17.54 12.06 9.24
N VAL A 607 16.55 12.28 10.11
CA VAL A 607 15.35 11.43 10.18
C VAL A 607 14.55 11.61 8.90
N LYS A 608 14.28 10.50 8.21
CA LYS A 608 13.60 10.50 6.91
C LYS A 608 12.08 10.66 7.04
N HIS A 609 11.46 9.94 7.98
CA HIS A 609 10.01 9.90 8.12
C HIS A 609 9.55 10.44 9.48
N ILE A 610 8.61 11.37 9.47
CA ILE A 610 8.12 12.06 10.66
C ILE A 610 6.59 12.09 10.62
N GLY A 611 5.96 11.80 11.74
CA GLY A 611 4.53 11.91 11.97
C GLY A 611 4.20 12.71 13.22
N TYR A 612 2.92 13.04 13.41
CA TYR A 612 2.44 13.55 14.69
C TYR A 612 1.00 13.10 14.99
N TYR A 613 0.66 13.06 16.28
CA TYR A 613 -0.69 12.74 16.77
C TYR A 613 -1.08 13.59 18.00
N PRO A 614 -2.34 14.09 18.11
CA PRO A 614 -3.38 14.12 17.07
C PRO A 614 -3.28 15.36 16.16
N ASP A 615 -3.85 15.25 14.95
CA ASP A 615 -4.27 16.43 14.18
C ASP A 615 -5.68 16.85 14.59
N ASN A 616 -5.81 18.08 15.09
CA ASN A 616 -7.11 18.66 15.42
C ASN A 616 -7.35 19.92 14.57
N VAL A 617 -8.15 19.74 13.52
CA VAL A 617 -8.52 20.81 12.59
C VAL A 617 -9.34 21.92 13.24
N PHE A 618 -10.20 21.58 14.21
CA PHE A 618 -11.12 22.54 14.84
C PHE A 618 -10.39 23.52 15.75
N GLU A 619 -9.28 23.08 16.34
CA GLU A 619 -8.48 23.91 17.24
C GLU A 619 -7.21 24.47 16.58
N ASN A 620 -7.02 24.20 15.28
CA ASN A 620 -5.79 24.50 14.55
C ASN A 620 -4.54 24.02 15.32
N GLN A 621 -4.53 22.74 15.70
CA GLN A 621 -3.48 22.13 16.51
C GLN A 621 -2.90 20.87 15.84
N PRO A 622 -1.57 20.82 15.62
CA PRO A 622 -0.60 21.92 15.74
C PRO A 622 -0.95 23.11 14.80
N PRO A 623 -0.43 24.33 15.04
CA PRO A 623 -0.72 25.47 14.17
C PRO A 623 -0.37 25.19 12.70
N LEU A 624 -1.32 25.41 11.78
CA LEU A 624 -1.13 25.16 10.35
C LEU A 624 0.09 25.91 9.77
N GLU A 625 0.32 27.16 10.21
CA GLU A 625 1.46 27.98 9.77
C GLU A 625 2.83 27.33 10.06
N ASP A 626 2.92 26.62 11.18
CA ASP A 626 4.13 25.91 11.60
C ASP A 626 4.32 24.66 10.75
N LEU A 627 3.25 23.90 10.52
CA LEU A 627 3.30 22.67 9.72
C LEU A 627 3.67 22.98 8.26
N GLN A 628 3.15 24.08 7.70
CA GLN A 628 3.52 24.54 6.36
C GLN A 628 5.01 24.86 6.23
N THR A 629 5.58 25.47 7.26
CA THR A 629 6.96 25.97 7.24
C THR A 629 7.97 24.87 7.56
N PHE A 630 7.66 24.04 8.56
CA PHE A 630 8.64 23.12 9.15
C PHE A 630 8.38 21.65 8.83
N PHE A 631 7.15 21.26 8.46
CA PHE A 631 6.75 19.86 8.28
C PHE A 631 6.47 19.44 6.84
N SER A 632 6.07 20.36 5.96
CA SER A 632 5.68 20.09 4.56
C SER A 632 6.71 19.32 3.74
N VAL A 633 6.22 18.58 2.73
CA VAL A 633 7.05 17.99 1.67
C VAL A 633 7.19 18.95 0.48
N PRO A 634 8.30 18.85 -0.29
CA PRO A 634 8.41 19.55 -1.57
C PRO A 634 7.33 19.10 -2.55
N GLU A 635 6.92 19.99 -3.45
CA GLU A 635 6.09 19.61 -4.60
C GLU A 635 6.92 18.73 -5.54
N ILE A 636 6.37 17.57 -5.94
CA ILE A 636 7.02 16.60 -6.83
C ILE A 636 6.15 16.50 -8.09
N PRO A 637 6.74 16.56 -9.30
CA PRO A 637 6.04 16.37 -10.56
C PRO A 637 5.41 14.98 -10.72
#